data_AF-A0A0X3YBJ3-F1
#
_entry.id   AF-A0A0X3YBJ3-F1
#
_cell.length_a   1.000
_cell.length_b   1.000
_cell.length_c   1.000
_cell.angle_alpha   90.00
_cell.angle_beta   90.00
_cell.angle_gamma   90.00
#
_symmetry.space_group_name_H-M   'P 1'
#
loop_
_entity.id
_entity.type
_entity.pdbx_description
1 polymer ?
#
loop_
_entity_poly.entity_id
_entity_poly.type
_entity_poly.pdbx_seq_one_letter_code
_entity_poly.pdbx_strand_id
1 'polypeptide(L)'
;MRVIMFLLMLSAAPASAAWTQQQLAEFAQNSSLQFSVQSNKLDTPSRFSAAITLQNNSAHALPAGEADWQIYFHLIRRIEPTRQQGLQVEHVQGDLHRIRPIAGFAGLKPSQQLTLPFESAPWMVSYSDFMPRAFIAFAKLQAEVFTNTDTEDFSQFVRPISAPKQQLRNMGEPDQVPVVDTALRFNHNTQLNSARISDDVSTRIIPTPLQAEFSKRRVTLDNSWHIHFSGRLTQEVKYLQQQLQQMGLSVPGSSGAADKKTSVITLQVDSDLAVTAEGYQLDISDQAISITGKDNAGAFYAVQTLLALLQQQDNKLLLPAGKITDQPRATWRGMHYDMARNFHGKDVTLRLIDNMARYKLNKLHLHLTEDEGWRLEIPGLPELTDIGAKRCFDLTEQHCLLTQLGTGPHPDGSGNGYYSTTDFIEILQYAAERHIEVIPEIDLPGHARAAIVAMKARYSRLMAAGQPEAARQYLLSDPNDSSSYLSVQNYNDNSANVCMASTYAFVDKVVYELQQMYRQAGIKLNIFHMGGDEVANGSWTGSAACQQLFNDAGNGVTGVADLKPYFVSQLADITQQRGLALAGWEDGLMYDRQNTFNRSQFANERVIANAWDNIWEWGVGDRAYRLANNGYQVILSPGTHLYFDHPHEANPAERGYYWATRFSGIDKVFGFMPDNLYANADTTRSGALITDLEALVGREMPALKQAENILGIQGQVWSETIRTAEQLEQMIYPRLLALAERAWHKAGWEANNNSIQRSQDWQRFALRLSQVELGRLAANNSSFYLPPPGVKLSAEQLQVNTALPLLTTECSTDQGQNWHPCPATTPAQPATLWLRSRLGNTVSRTVIPEL
;
A
#
# COMPACT_ATOMS: atom_id res chain seq x y z
N MET A 1 33.12 -76.01 36.79
CA MET A 1 32.33 -74.97 37.51
C MET A 1 33.15 -73.69 37.56
N ARG A 2 32.83 -72.70 36.71
CA ARG A 2 33.34 -71.33 36.77
C ARG A 2 32.12 -70.42 36.74
N VAL A 3 31.92 -69.65 37.81
CA VAL A 3 30.91 -68.59 37.90
C VAL A 3 31.59 -67.31 37.47
N ILE A 4 31.07 -66.65 36.43
CA ILE A 4 31.41 -65.28 36.05
C ILE A 4 30.14 -64.46 36.26
N MET A 5 30.23 -63.46 37.13
CA MET A 5 29.20 -62.48 37.44
C MET A 5 29.55 -61.21 36.67
N PHE A 6 28.73 -60.81 35.69
CA PHE A 6 28.86 -59.53 35.00
C PHE A 6 27.81 -58.56 35.57
N LEU A 7 28.29 -57.47 36.17
CA LEU A 7 27.47 -56.30 36.52
C LEU A 7 27.02 -55.59 35.23
N LEU A 8 25.72 -55.39 35.06
CA LEU A 8 25.19 -54.34 34.18
C LEU A 8 25.19 -53.00 34.95
N MET A 9 26.05 -52.07 34.55
CA MET A 9 25.84 -50.65 34.82
C MET A 9 24.89 -50.10 33.76
N LEU A 10 23.64 -49.83 34.13
CA LEU A 10 22.79 -48.91 33.37
C LEU A 10 23.31 -47.49 33.62
N SER A 11 23.96 -46.90 32.63
CA SER A 11 24.23 -45.47 32.57
C SER A 11 22.91 -44.75 32.29
N ALA A 12 22.31 -44.16 33.33
CA ALA A 12 21.27 -43.16 33.15
C ALA A 12 21.88 -41.98 32.38
N ALA A 13 21.36 -41.69 31.18
CA ALA A 13 21.73 -40.48 30.45
C ALA A 13 21.38 -39.26 31.33
N PRO A 14 22.29 -38.28 31.49
CA PRO A 14 21.97 -37.08 32.27
C PRO A 14 20.82 -36.35 31.58
N ALA A 15 19.74 -36.08 32.33
CA ALA A 15 18.70 -35.17 31.88
C ALA A 15 19.38 -33.84 31.52
N SER A 16 19.25 -33.39 30.27
CA SER A 16 19.78 -32.10 29.84
C SER A 16 19.22 -31.00 30.75
N ALA A 17 20.09 -30.18 31.34
CA ALA A 17 19.65 -29.05 32.15
C ALA A 17 18.68 -28.18 31.34
N ALA A 18 17.58 -27.77 31.95
CA ALA A 18 16.61 -26.90 31.31
C ALA A 18 17.27 -25.56 30.95
N TRP A 19 16.99 -25.04 29.75
CA TRP A 19 17.49 -23.75 29.30
C TRP A 19 16.98 -22.62 30.19
N THR A 20 17.85 -21.64 30.45
CA THR A 20 17.50 -20.38 31.12
C THR A 20 17.22 -19.29 30.10
N GLN A 21 16.50 -18.22 30.50
CA GLN A 21 16.26 -17.06 29.63
C GLN A 21 17.58 -16.44 29.13
N GLN A 22 18.58 -16.33 30.00
CA GLN A 22 19.88 -15.80 29.64
C GLN A 22 20.55 -16.62 28.53
N GLN A 23 20.50 -17.96 28.61
CA GLN A 23 21.07 -18.82 27.57
C GLN A 23 20.34 -18.66 26.23
N LEU A 24 19.01 -18.50 26.27
CA LEU A 24 18.20 -18.26 25.07
C LEU A 24 18.56 -16.92 24.41
N ALA A 25 18.67 -15.85 25.20
CA ALA A 25 19.09 -14.53 24.74
C ALA A 25 20.51 -14.57 24.14
N GLU A 26 21.47 -15.18 24.84
CA GLU A 26 22.84 -15.37 24.34
C GLU A 26 22.88 -16.20 23.05
N PHE A 27 22.00 -17.19 22.91
CA PHE A 27 21.88 -17.98 21.69
C PHE A 27 21.37 -17.15 20.51
N ALA A 28 20.26 -16.42 20.69
CA ALA A 28 19.65 -15.60 19.65
C ALA A 28 20.54 -14.41 19.24
N GLN A 29 21.28 -13.84 20.19
CA GLN A 29 22.21 -12.74 19.94
C GLN A 29 23.42 -13.15 19.10
N ASN A 30 23.98 -14.33 19.37
CA ASN A 30 25.25 -14.77 18.77
C ASN A 30 25.06 -15.74 17.59
N SER A 31 23.91 -16.38 17.46
CA SER A 31 23.58 -17.22 16.29
C SER A 31 22.99 -16.38 15.16
N SER A 32 23.15 -16.84 13.93
CA SER A 32 22.54 -16.17 12.77
C SER A 32 21.59 -17.07 12.01
N LEU A 33 20.45 -16.50 11.61
CA LEU A 33 19.49 -17.13 10.72
C LEU A 33 19.54 -16.42 9.36
N GLN A 34 19.77 -17.18 8.30
CA GLN A 34 19.91 -16.67 6.95
C GLN A 34 19.00 -17.37 5.97
N PHE A 35 18.52 -16.63 4.98
CA PHE A 35 17.67 -17.11 3.91
C PHE A 35 18.36 -16.93 2.57
N SER A 36 18.06 -17.82 1.62
CA SER A 36 18.63 -17.75 0.27
C SER A 36 17.67 -18.31 -0.76
N VAL A 37 17.51 -17.61 -1.88
CA VAL A 37 16.89 -18.18 -3.09
C VAL A 37 17.95 -18.98 -3.81
N GLN A 38 17.71 -20.27 -4.05
CA GLN A 38 18.66 -21.15 -4.75
C GLN A 38 18.42 -21.14 -6.27
N SER A 39 17.14 -21.20 -6.67
CA SER A 39 16.71 -21.09 -8.07
C SER A 39 15.20 -20.84 -8.15
N ASN A 40 14.78 -19.90 -9.00
CA ASN A 40 13.40 -19.84 -9.52
C ASN A 40 13.24 -20.70 -10.78
N LYS A 41 14.34 -21.12 -11.42
CA LYS A 41 14.32 -21.96 -12.63
C LYS A 41 14.35 -23.44 -12.23
N LEU A 42 13.19 -23.96 -11.87
CA LEU A 42 12.94 -25.39 -11.68
C LEU A 42 12.16 -25.96 -12.88
N ASP A 43 12.22 -27.29 -13.07
CA ASP A 43 11.52 -27.96 -14.18
C ASP A 43 10.00 -27.76 -14.13
N THR A 44 9.44 -27.68 -12.92
CA THR A 44 8.02 -27.37 -12.72
C THR A 44 7.83 -25.84 -12.69
N PRO A 45 6.98 -25.27 -13.57
CA PRO A 45 6.61 -23.86 -13.52
C PRO A 45 6.02 -23.44 -12.18
N SER A 46 6.11 -22.14 -11.87
CA SER A 46 5.59 -21.55 -10.62
C SER A 46 6.10 -22.25 -9.36
N ARG A 47 7.38 -22.64 -9.39
CA ARG A 47 8.09 -23.23 -8.25
C ARG A 47 9.47 -22.61 -8.13
N PHE A 48 9.96 -22.53 -6.90
CA PHE A 48 11.33 -22.12 -6.59
C PHE A 48 11.92 -23.00 -5.50
N SER A 49 13.25 -23.07 -5.46
CA SER A 49 14.02 -23.66 -4.38
C SER A 49 14.74 -22.58 -3.59
N ALA A 50 14.78 -22.75 -2.28
CA ALA A 50 15.40 -21.85 -1.33
C ALA A 50 16.01 -22.64 -0.16
N ALA A 51 16.74 -21.97 0.72
CA ALA A 51 17.29 -22.59 1.92
C ALA A 51 17.28 -21.63 3.11
N ILE A 52 17.02 -22.20 4.29
CA ILE A 52 17.17 -21.56 5.60
C ILE A 52 18.44 -22.11 6.24
N THR A 53 19.34 -21.23 6.65
CA THR A 53 20.60 -21.59 7.29
C THR A 53 20.64 -21.03 8.70
N LEU A 54 20.78 -21.90 9.71
CA LEU A 54 21.05 -21.53 11.09
C LEU A 54 22.53 -21.81 11.40
N GLN A 55 23.26 -20.77 11.75
CA GLN A 55 24.64 -20.87 12.20
C GLN A 55 24.69 -20.59 13.71
N ASN A 56 25.10 -21.59 14.50
CA ASN A 56 25.27 -21.42 15.93
C ASN A 56 26.67 -20.88 16.25
N ASN A 57 26.79 -19.57 16.50
CA ASN A 57 28.03 -18.99 17.03
C ASN A 57 27.96 -18.68 18.53
N SER A 58 26.93 -19.18 19.21
CA SER A 58 26.82 -19.08 20.67
C SER A 58 27.61 -20.18 21.38
N ALA A 59 27.72 -20.07 22.71
CA ALA A 59 28.29 -21.11 23.56
C ALA A 59 27.31 -22.27 23.87
N HIS A 60 26.03 -22.16 23.49
CA HIS A 60 24.97 -23.09 23.87
C HIS A 60 24.58 -23.98 22.70
N ALA A 61 24.50 -25.30 22.94
CA ALA A 61 24.08 -26.26 21.92
C ALA A 61 22.55 -26.40 21.90
N LEU A 62 21.90 -26.32 20.73
CA LEU A 62 20.49 -26.72 20.65
C LEU A 62 20.36 -28.21 20.98
N PRO A 63 19.47 -28.59 21.92
CA PRO A 63 19.30 -29.98 22.35
C PRO A 63 18.95 -30.92 21.18
N ALA A 64 19.53 -32.12 21.22
CA ALA A 64 19.20 -33.23 20.32
C ALA A 64 17.90 -33.93 20.72
N GLY A 65 17.35 -34.76 19.82
CA GLY A 65 16.11 -35.49 20.03
C GLY A 65 14.88 -34.59 20.03
N GLU A 66 13.78 -35.06 20.61
CA GLU A 66 12.60 -34.23 20.85
C GLU A 66 12.89 -33.24 21.98
N ALA A 67 12.74 -31.95 21.68
CA ALA A 67 12.97 -30.86 22.62
C ALA A 67 11.91 -29.77 22.42
N ASP A 68 11.82 -28.84 23.38
CA ASP A 68 10.76 -27.83 23.47
C ASP A 68 11.09 -26.51 22.76
N TRP A 69 12.24 -26.43 22.07
CA TRP A 69 12.62 -25.26 21.30
C TRP A 69 11.93 -25.22 19.94
N GLN A 70 11.55 -24.02 19.51
CA GLN A 70 10.92 -23.76 18.21
C GLN A 70 11.49 -22.47 17.63
N ILE A 71 11.81 -22.46 16.34
CA ILE A 71 12.20 -21.25 15.60
C ILE A 71 11.03 -20.84 14.73
N TYR A 72 10.61 -19.58 14.84
CA TYR A 72 9.54 -18.99 14.05
C TYR A 72 10.11 -17.97 13.07
N PHE A 73 9.53 -17.93 11.88
CA PHE A 73 9.91 -16.99 10.83
C PHE A 73 8.72 -16.69 9.92
N HIS A 74 8.78 -15.55 9.26
CA HIS A 74 7.74 -15.02 8.40
C HIS A 74 8.12 -15.20 6.94
N LEU A 75 7.22 -15.77 6.15
CA LEU A 75 7.42 -15.98 4.72
C LEU A 75 6.07 -15.94 3.99
N ILE A 76 5.97 -15.06 3.00
CA ILE A 76 4.75 -14.85 2.20
C ILE A 76 4.38 -16.11 1.38
N ARG A 77 5.39 -16.91 1.05
CA ARG A 77 5.22 -18.16 0.30
C ARG A 77 5.08 -19.32 1.29
N ARG A 78 3.93 -20.00 1.26
CA ARG A 78 3.68 -21.16 2.12
C ARG A 78 4.69 -22.27 1.86
N ILE A 79 5.30 -22.80 2.91
CA ILE A 79 6.10 -24.02 2.87
C ILE A 79 5.20 -25.19 3.26
N GLU A 80 5.07 -26.17 2.36
CA GLU A 80 4.39 -27.42 2.69
C GLU A 80 5.12 -28.14 3.84
N PRO A 81 4.40 -28.76 4.79
CA PRO A 81 5.02 -29.47 5.89
C PRO A 81 6.07 -30.47 5.42
N THR A 82 7.31 -30.31 5.90
CA THR A 82 8.44 -31.16 5.50
C THR A 82 9.24 -31.61 6.71
N ARG A 83 9.80 -32.82 6.62
CA ARG A 83 10.66 -33.43 7.64
C ARG A 83 12.03 -33.71 7.08
N GLN A 84 13.05 -33.14 7.68
CA GLN A 84 14.43 -33.32 7.23
C GLN A 84 15.41 -33.10 8.39
N GLN A 85 16.49 -33.87 8.40
CA GLN A 85 17.57 -33.73 9.40
C GLN A 85 17.06 -33.78 10.86
N GLY A 86 15.98 -34.54 11.11
CA GLY A 86 15.35 -34.62 12.42
C GLY A 86 14.54 -33.38 12.83
N LEU A 87 14.21 -32.50 11.90
CA LEU A 87 13.40 -31.31 12.12
C LEU A 87 12.10 -31.38 11.30
N GLN A 88 11.06 -30.73 11.80
CA GLN A 88 9.81 -30.48 11.08
C GLN A 88 9.71 -28.98 10.80
N VAL A 89 9.54 -28.62 9.53
CA VAL A 89 9.18 -27.26 9.08
C VAL A 89 7.70 -27.30 8.70
N GLU A 90 6.90 -26.37 9.23
CA GLU A 90 5.47 -26.33 8.98
C GLU A 90 4.90 -24.91 9.02
N HIS A 91 3.86 -24.67 8.22
CA HIS A 91 3.01 -23.48 8.29
C HIS A 91 2.20 -23.48 9.58
N VAL A 92 2.06 -22.31 10.20
CA VAL A 92 1.29 -22.10 11.43
C VAL A 92 -0.03 -21.42 11.09
N GLN A 93 0.04 -20.19 10.57
CA GLN A 93 -1.11 -19.36 10.21
C GLN A 93 -0.62 -18.15 9.41
N GLY A 94 -1.31 -17.73 8.35
CA GLY A 94 -0.89 -16.59 7.55
C GLY A 94 0.51 -16.79 6.95
N ASP A 95 1.42 -15.85 7.16
CA ASP A 95 2.83 -15.94 6.74
C ASP A 95 3.74 -16.70 7.73
N LEU A 96 3.22 -17.08 8.89
CA LEU A 96 4.03 -17.60 9.99
C LEU A 96 4.32 -19.07 9.80
N HIS A 97 5.60 -19.41 9.89
CA HIS A 97 6.10 -20.78 9.84
C HIS A 97 6.91 -21.10 11.10
N ARG A 98 7.05 -22.40 11.41
CA ARG A 98 7.92 -22.86 12.50
C ARG A 98 8.82 -24.02 12.09
N ILE A 99 9.98 -24.08 12.73
CA ILE A 99 10.93 -25.19 12.72
C ILE A 99 10.98 -25.75 14.15
N ARG A 100 10.76 -27.06 14.30
CA ARG A 100 10.86 -27.74 15.60
C ARG A 100 11.58 -29.08 15.48
N PRO A 101 12.27 -29.53 16.55
CA PRO A 101 12.93 -30.82 16.56
C PRO A 101 11.94 -31.97 16.72
N ILE A 102 12.30 -33.12 16.14
CA ILE A 102 11.65 -34.43 16.34
C ILE A 102 12.73 -35.45 16.75
N ALA A 103 12.33 -36.67 17.10
CA ALA A 103 13.20 -37.69 17.71
C ALA A 103 14.55 -37.94 17.00
N GLY A 104 14.67 -37.63 15.70
CA GLY A 104 15.90 -37.79 14.93
C GLY A 104 16.85 -36.58 14.90
N PHE A 105 16.58 -35.48 15.60
CA PHE A 105 17.45 -34.29 15.56
C PHE A 105 18.79 -34.56 16.26
N ALA A 106 19.91 -34.28 15.61
CA ALA A 106 21.24 -34.55 16.16
C ALA A 106 21.73 -33.49 17.17
N GLY A 107 20.95 -32.41 17.39
CA GLY A 107 21.41 -31.21 18.09
C GLY A 107 22.20 -30.28 17.17
N LEU A 108 22.41 -29.03 17.60
CA LEU A 108 23.28 -28.07 16.91
C LEU A 108 24.31 -27.49 17.89
N LYS A 109 25.53 -28.02 17.86
CA LYS A 109 26.62 -27.62 18.78
C LYS A 109 27.19 -26.24 18.41
N PRO A 110 27.91 -25.58 19.33
CA PRO A 110 28.68 -24.38 19.01
C PRO A 110 29.54 -24.54 17.76
N SER A 111 29.60 -23.49 16.96
CA SER A 111 30.29 -23.40 15.66
C SER A 111 29.75 -24.31 14.55
N GLN A 112 28.65 -25.04 14.79
CA GLN A 112 28.00 -25.84 13.75
C GLN A 112 26.97 -25.03 12.95
N GLN A 113 26.78 -25.48 11.72
CA GLN A 113 25.79 -24.96 10.78
C GLN A 113 24.73 -26.02 10.49
N LEU A 114 23.50 -25.57 10.35
CA LEU A 114 22.38 -26.35 9.82
C LEU A 114 21.82 -25.63 8.60
N THR A 115 21.62 -26.35 7.50
CA THR A 115 20.97 -25.81 6.29
C THR A 115 19.79 -26.67 5.89
N LEU A 116 18.62 -26.04 5.79
CA LEU A 116 17.33 -26.66 5.49
C LEU A 116 16.87 -26.17 4.10
N PRO A 117 17.09 -26.94 3.04
CA PRO A 117 16.51 -26.64 1.74
C PRO A 117 14.99 -26.81 1.78
N PHE A 118 14.27 -25.99 1.03
CA PHE A 118 12.84 -26.14 0.80
C PHE A 118 12.48 -25.70 -0.61
N GLU A 119 11.31 -26.16 -1.07
CA GLU A 119 10.70 -25.67 -2.30
C GLU A 119 9.31 -25.12 -1.99
N SER A 120 8.92 -24.07 -2.69
CA SER A 120 7.61 -23.46 -2.57
C SER A 120 7.20 -22.82 -3.90
N ALA A 121 6.07 -22.12 -3.92
CA ALA A 121 5.44 -21.51 -5.08
C ALA A 121 4.98 -20.07 -4.75
N PRO A 122 4.83 -19.19 -5.75
CA PRO A 122 5.19 -19.40 -7.15
C PRO A 122 6.66 -19.08 -7.47
N TRP A 123 7.25 -18.08 -6.82
CA TRP A 123 8.65 -17.64 -7.00
C TRP A 123 9.05 -16.63 -5.90
N MET A 124 10.35 -16.36 -5.79
CA MET A 124 10.92 -15.34 -4.92
C MET A 124 12.02 -14.58 -5.67
N VAL A 125 11.74 -13.33 -6.02
CA VAL A 125 12.59 -12.50 -6.89
C VAL A 125 12.83 -11.10 -6.31
N SER A 126 12.45 -10.86 -5.06
CA SER A 126 12.74 -9.65 -4.30
C SER A 126 13.26 -9.98 -2.90
N TYR A 127 14.12 -9.12 -2.34
CA TYR A 127 14.53 -9.24 -0.94
C TYR A 127 13.34 -9.07 0.02
N SER A 128 12.35 -8.25 -0.34
CA SER A 128 11.16 -8.05 0.49
C SER A 128 10.23 -9.26 0.56
N ASP A 129 10.51 -10.33 -0.21
CA ASP A 129 9.79 -11.60 -0.05
C ASP A 129 10.14 -12.33 1.26
N PHE A 130 11.30 -12.01 1.87
CA PHE A 130 11.69 -12.47 3.20
C PHE A 130 11.43 -11.37 4.23
N MET A 131 10.86 -11.76 5.36
CA MET A 131 10.49 -10.82 6.41
C MET A 131 11.48 -10.88 7.59
N PRO A 132 11.72 -9.75 8.26
CA PRO A 132 12.66 -9.66 9.36
C PRO A 132 12.09 -10.28 10.66
N ARG A 133 12.90 -10.20 11.73
CA ARG A 133 12.52 -10.53 13.11
C ARG A 133 12.10 -11.98 13.32
N ALA A 134 12.85 -12.91 12.72
CA ALA A 134 12.74 -14.32 13.07
C ALA A 134 13.18 -14.52 14.53
N PHE A 135 12.53 -15.44 15.24
CA PHE A 135 12.75 -15.60 16.68
C PHE A 135 12.75 -17.06 17.11
N ILE A 136 13.33 -17.33 18.28
CA ILE A 136 13.37 -18.64 18.92
C ILE A 136 12.60 -18.59 20.24
N ALA A 137 11.82 -19.64 20.51
CA ALA A 137 11.01 -19.77 21.73
C ALA A 137 11.20 -21.15 22.36
N PHE A 138 11.11 -21.20 23.69
CA PHE A 138 10.98 -22.40 24.50
C PHE A 138 9.68 -22.30 25.31
N ALA A 139 9.04 -23.43 25.64
CA ALA A 139 7.67 -23.45 26.18
C ALA A 139 7.44 -22.64 27.48
N LYS A 140 8.50 -22.28 28.22
CA LYS A 140 8.42 -21.53 29.49
C LYS A 140 9.31 -20.29 29.53
N LEU A 141 9.89 -19.90 28.39
CA LEU A 141 10.78 -18.75 28.28
C LEU A 141 10.13 -17.70 27.37
N GLN A 142 10.57 -16.45 27.52
CA GLN A 142 10.21 -15.39 26.58
C GLN A 142 10.94 -15.64 25.26
N ALA A 143 10.24 -15.44 24.15
CA ALA A 143 10.82 -15.56 22.81
C ALA A 143 11.91 -14.50 22.60
N GLU A 144 12.98 -14.87 21.90
CA GLU A 144 14.13 -14.01 21.61
C GLU A 144 14.33 -13.90 20.09
N VAL A 145 14.46 -12.67 19.59
CA VAL A 145 14.68 -12.39 18.16
C VAL A 145 16.15 -12.63 17.79
N PHE A 146 16.41 -13.29 16.66
CA PHE A 146 17.77 -13.39 16.14
C PHE A 146 18.26 -12.00 15.73
N THR A 147 19.33 -11.51 16.37
CA THR A 147 19.82 -10.13 16.19
C THR A 147 20.12 -9.79 14.74
N ASN A 148 20.63 -10.73 13.94
CA ASN A 148 20.93 -10.47 12.52
C ASN A 148 19.68 -10.28 11.65
N THR A 149 18.49 -10.65 12.15
CA THR A 149 17.21 -10.48 11.47
C THR A 149 16.40 -9.30 12.01
N ASP A 150 16.80 -8.69 13.13
CA ASP A 150 16.09 -7.55 13.73
C ASP A 150 16.48 -6.23 13.05
N THR A 151 16.14 -6.12 11.77
CA THR A 151 16.53 -4.99 10.93
C THR A 151 15.63 -4.87 9.70
N GLU A 152 15.54 -3.68 9.13
CA GLU A 152 14.93 -3.47 7.81
C GLU A 152 15.96 -3.57 6.66
N ASP A 153 17.24 -3.78 6.97
CA ASP A 153 18.30 -4.10 6.01
C ASP A 153 18.33 -5.61 5.73
N PHE A 154 17.67 -6.00 4.64
CA PHE A 154 17.59 -7.41 4.22
C PHE A 154 18.95 -8.07 3.98
N SER A 155 20.02 -7.29 3.69
CA SER A 155 21.35 -7.86 3.41
C SER A 155 21.98 -8.56 4.63
N GLN A 156 21.50 -8.29 5.84
CA GLN A 156 21.97 -8.92 7.08
C GLN A 156 21.49 -10.36 7.24
N PHE A 157 20.39 -10.74 6.57
CA PHE A 157 19.78 -12.07 6.73
C PHE A 157 19.32 -12.73 5.42
N VAL A 158 19.31 -12.04 4.29
CA VAL A 158 19.02 -12.61 2.97
C VAL A 158 20.28 -12.60 2.12
N ARG A 159 20.69 -13.77 1.62
CA ARG A 159 21.81 -13.89 0.69
C ARG A 159 21.48 -13.17 -0.64
N PRO A 160 22.49 -12.61 -1.34
CA PRO A 160 22.25 -11.85 -2.57
C PRO A 160 21.44 -12.61 -3.63
N ILE A 161 20.48 -11.91 -4.23
CA ILE A 161 19.68 -12.36 -5.39
C ILE A 161 20.33 -11.76 -6.66
N SER A 162 21.46 -12.32 -7.06
CA SER A 162 22.31 -11.78 -8.13
C SER A 162 22.42 -12.67 -9.37
N ALA A 163 22.22 -13.99 -9.24
CA ALA A 163 22.31 -14.90 -10.37
C ALA A 163 21.04 -14.84 -11.24
N PRO A 164 21.14 -14.97 -12.57
CA PRO A 164 19.96 -14.94 -13.47
C PRO A 164 18.86 -15.95 -13.08
N LYS A 165 19.25 -17.14 -12.61
CA LYS A 165 18.31 -18.16 -12.13
C LYS A 165 17.52 -17.76 -10.88
N GLN A 166 17.99 -16.76 -10.13
CA GLN A 166 17.34 -16.22 -8.94
C GLN A 166 16.48 -14.99 -9.26
N GLN A 167 16.81 -14.22 -10.30
CA GLN A 167 16.19 -12.89 -10.52
C GLN A 167 14.93 -12.93 -11.39
N LEU A 168 14.79 -13.96 -12.23
CA LEU A 168 13.67 -14.10 -13.17
C LEU A 168 12.60 -15.05 -12.64
N ARG A 169 11.32 -14.73 -12.90
CA ARG A 169 10.21 -15.63 -12.57
C ARG A 169 10.21 -16.84 -13.48
N ASN A 170 9.54 -17.89 -13.03
CA ASN A 170 9.30 -19.10 -13.82
C ASN A 170 7.80 -19.29 -13.98
N MET A 171 7.24 -18.69 -15.02
CA MET A 171 5.80 -18.69 -15.28
C MET A 171 5.36 -19.87 -16.17
N GLY A 172 6.28 -20.74 -16.58
CA GLY A 172 6.06 -21.76 -17.62
C GLY A 172 6.29 -21.23 -19.03
N GLU A 173 6.34 -19.92 -19.18
CA GLU A 173 6.81 -19.16 -20.33
C GLU A 173 8.00 -18.27 -19.94
N PRO A 174 8.79 -17.77 -20.92
CA PRO A 174 9.89 -16.86 -20.63
C PRO A 174 9.40 -15.59 -19.92
N ASP A 175 10.00 -15.26 -18.77
CA ASP A 175 9.85 -13.94 -18.16
C ASP A 175 10.66 -12.93 -18.99
N GLN A 176 9.95 -12.15 -19.80
CA GLN A 176 10.50 -11.15 -20.71
C GLN A 176 10.68 -9.79 -20.05
N VAL A 177 10.25 -9.62 -18.79
CA VAL A 177 10.53 -8.39 -18.04
C VAL A 177 12.01 -8.41 -17.60
N PRO A 178 12.87 -7.52 -18.15
CA PRO A 178 14.28 -7.52 -17.81
C PRO A 178 14.51 -7.03 -16.38
N VAL A 179 15.55 -7.57 -15.73
CA VAL A 179 16.03 -7.02 -14.46
C VAL A 179 16.68 -5.67 -14.73
N VAL A 180 16.26 -4.64 -13.99
CA VAL A 180 16.80 -3.28 -14.17
C VAL A 180 18.14 -3.15 -13.44
N ASP A 181 19.22 -3.44 -14.15
CA ASP A 181 20.59 -3.15 -13.72
C ASP A 181 20.98 -1.68 -13.96
N THR A 182 22.25 -1.32 -13.73
CA THR A 182 22.73 0.05 -13.94
C THR A 182 22.76 0.46 -15.43
N ALA A 183 23.07 -0.47 -16.34
CA ALA A 183 23.16 -0.21 -17.77
C ALA A 183 21.78 -0.02 -18.42
N LEU A 184 20.83 -0.90 -18.11
CA LEU A 184 19.46 -0.78 -18.58
C LEU A 184 18.82 0.50 -18.04
N ARG A 185 19.04 0.83 -16.77
CA ARG A 185 18.58 2.11 -16.20
C ARG A 185 19.15 3.31 -16.94
N PHE A 186 20.44 3.28 -17.31
CA PHE A 186 21.04 4.35 -18.12
C PHE A 186 20.32 4.52 -19.46
N ASN A 187 20.02 3.41 -20.13
CA ASN A 187 19.33 3.42 -21.42
C ASN A 187 17.90 3.97 -21.29
N HIS A 188 17.13 3.53 -20.29
CA HIS A 188 15.79 4.08 -20.02
C HIS A 188 15.83 5.59 -19.79
N ASN A 189 16.78 6.06 -18.99
CA ASN A 189 16.96 7.47 -18.67
C ASN A 189 17.44 8.30 -19.89
N THR A 190 18.06 7.69 -20.89
CA THR A 190 18.64 8.43 -22.03
C THR A 190 17.56 9.17 -22.81
N GLN A 191 16.40 8.54 -23.04
CA GLN A 191 15.30 9.19 -23.75
C GLN A 191 14.77 10.40 -22.96
N LEU A 192 14.56 10.25 -21.65
CA LEU A 192 14.15 11.33 -20.76
C LEU A 192 15.12 12.52 -20.81
N ASN A 193 16.42 12.25 -20.86
CA ASN A 193 17.49 13.27 -20.83
C ASN A 193 17.89 13.81 -22.23
N SER A 194 17.32 13.28 -23.32
CA SER A 194 17.76 13.60 -24.69
C SER A 194 17.22 14.92 -25.27
N ALA A 195 16.14 15.46 -24.72
CA ALA A 195 15.47 16.63 -25.29
C ALA A 195 16.01 17.95 -24.68
N ARG A 196 16.39 18.92 -25.52
CA ARG A 196 16.60 20.30 -25.09
C ARG A 196 15.25 20.97 -24.81
N ILE A 197 14.70 20.75 -23.63
CA ILE A 197 13.54 21.47 -23.14
C ILE A 197 14.03 22.73 -22.42
N SER A 198 13.28 23.82 -22.47
CA SER A 198 13.55 24.95 -21.59
C SER A 198 13.50 24.48 -20.13
N ASP A 199 14.57 24.70 -19.38
CA ASP A 199 14.64 24.36 -17.95
C ASP A 199 13.65 25.17 -17.09
N ASP A 200 12.97 26.16 -17.67
CA ASP A 200 11.96 26.97 -16.99
C ASP A 200 10.63 26.20 -16.83
N VAL A 201 10.53 25.45 -15.74
CA VAL A 201 9.28 24.82 -15.27
C VAL A 201 8.55 25.69 -14.23
N SER A 202 8.90 26.97 -14.14
CA SER A 202 8.40 27.89 -13.12
C SER A 202 6.89 28.15 -13.25
N THR A 203 6.34 27.97 -14.47
CA THR A 203 4.91 28.05 -14.78
C THR A 203 4.20 26.71 -14.93
N ARG A 204 4.93 25.57 -14.84
CA ARG A 204 4.29 24.25 -14.83
C ARG A 204 3.66 24.01 -13.45
N ILE A 205 2.36 23.77 -13.44
CA ILE A 205 1.58 23.39 -12.27
C ILE A 205 1.32 21.88 -12.32
N ILE A 206 1.35 21.22 -11.15
CA ILE A 206 0.89 19.84 -10.99
C ILE A 206 -0.28 19.87 -9.99
N PRO A 207 -1.48 19.36 -10.34
CA PRO A 207 -1.88 18.93 -11.69
C PRO A 207 -1.94 20.06 -12.72
N THR A 208 -1.74 19.72 -13.99
CA THR A 208 -1.83 20.65 -15.13
C THR A 208 -3.25 21.23 -15.25
N PRO A 209 -3.43 22.57 -15.28
CA PRO A 209 -4.75 23.17 -15.40
C PRO A 209 -5.34 22.98 -16.81
N LEU A 210 -6.67 23.08 -16.93
CA LEU A 210 -7.36 23.03 -18.22
C LEU A 210 -6.86 24.13 -19.18
N GLN A 211 -6.76 25.38 -18.71
CA GLN A 211 -6.23 26.50 -19.47
C GLN A 211 -5.40 27.42 -18.56
N ALA A 212 -4.22 27.82 -19.02
CA ALA A 212 -3.36 28.78 -18.34
C ALA A 212 -2.64 29.68 -19.34
N GLU A 213 -2.74 30.99 -19.15
CA GLU A 213 -2.10 32.01 -19.96
C GLU A 213 -1.25 32.91 -19.06
N PHE A 214 0.08 32.81 -19.19
CA PHE A 214 1.02 33.61 -18.40
C PHE A 214 1.69 34.66 -19.27
N SER A 215 1.90 35.85 -18.69
CA SER A 215 2.75 36.89 -19.25
C SER A 215 4.16 36.80 -18.64
N LYS A 216 5.12 37.51 -19.24
CA LYS A 216 6.50 37.63 -18.70
C LYS A 216 6.58 38.49 -17.43
N ARG A 217 5.50 39.18 -17.05
CA ARG A 217 5.47 40.05 -15.87
C ARG A 217 5.41 39.20 -14.59
N ARG A 218 6.13 39.65 -13.56
CA ARG A 218 6.14 39.03 -12.23
C ARG A 218 5.47 39.96 -11.22
N VAL A 219 4.56 39.41 -10.42
CA VAL A 219 3.90 40.09 -9.31
C VAL A 219 4.63 39.71 -8.04
N THR A 220 4.98 40.70 -7.21
CA THR A 220 5.58 40.46 -5.89
C THR A 220 4.48 40.45 -4.83
N LEU A 221 4.36 39.34 -4.11
CA LEU A 221 3.51 39.22 -2.95
C LEU A 221 4.33 39.59 -1.70
N ASP A 222 3.78 40.47 -0.86
CA ASP A 222 4.41 40.95 0.37
C ASP A 222 3.36 41.27 1.45
N ASN A 223 3.81 41.75 2.61
CA ASN A 223 2.96 42.07 3.76
C ASN A 223 2.01 43.26 3.55
N SER A 224 2.09 43.99 2.43
CA SER A 224 1.17 45.09 2.12
C SER A 224 -0.14 44.63 1.49
N TRP A 225 -0.20 43.38 1.02
CA TRP A 225 -1.40 42.78 0.45
C TRP A 225 -2.45 42.53 1.53
N HIS A 226 -3.72 42.51 1.12
CA HIS A 226 -4.86 42.21 1.99
C HIS A 226 -5.74 41.14 1.34
N ILE A 227 -6.28 40.21 2.13
CA ILE A 227 -7.24 39.20 1.66
C ILE A 227 -8.66 39.69 1.94
N HIS A 228 -9.49 39.73 0.89
CA HIS A 228 -10.93 39.95 0.97
C HIS A 228 -11.67 38.69 0.52
N PHE A 229 -12.71 38.30 1.25
CA PHE A 229 -13.40 37.06 0.93
C PHE A 229 -14.90 37.07 1.29
N SER A 230 -15.66 36.23 0.60
CA SER A 230 -17.03 35.91 0.99
C SER A 230 -17.04 35.12 2.30
N GLY A 231 -17.94 35.42 3.26
CA GLY A 231 -17.89 34.81 4.61
C GLY A 231 -17.92 33.27 4.64
N ARG A 232 -18.50 32.63 3.61
CA ARG A 232 -18.49 31.17 3.45
C ARG A 232 -17.12 30.56 3.14
N LEU A 233 -16.10 31.36 2.83
CA LEU A 233 -14.73 30.93 2.50
C LEU A 233 -13.74 31.13 3.67
N THR A 234 -14.24 31.15 4.90
CA THR A 234 -13.41 31.44 6.10
C THR A 234 -12.27 30.43 6.27
N GLN A 235 -12.53 29.15 5.99
CA GLN A 235 -11.52 28.09 6.18
C GLN A 235 -10.46 28.11 5.08
N GLU A 236 -10.86 28.36 3.85
CA GLU A 236 -9.97 28.47 2.70
C GLU A 236 -9.02 29.66 2.84
N VAL A 237 -9.51 30.78 3.36
CA VAL A 237 -8.67 31.94 3.70
C VAL A 237 -7.73 31.64 4.86
N LYS A 238 -8.21 30.99 5.93
CA LYS A 238 -7.35 30.59 7.05
C LYS A 238 -6.21 29.68 6.57
N TYR A 239 -6.51 28.72 5.70
CA TYR A 239 -5.49 27.86 5.08
C TYR A 239 -4.48 28.67 4.26
N LEU A 240 -4.94 29.56 3.36
CA LEU A 240 -4.05 30.42 2.58
C LEU A 240 -3.14 31.27 3.49
N GLN A 241 -3.69 31.88 4.53
CA GLN A 241 -2.94 32.68 5.51
C GLN A 241 -1.86 31.84 6.20
N GLN A 242 -2.19 30.62 6.64
CA GLN A 242 -1.22 29.72 7.25
C GLN A 242 -0.09 29.35 6.29
N GLN A 243 -0.41 29.04 5.02
CA GLN A 243 0.60 28.73 4.01
C GLN A 243 1.51 29.93 3.71
N LEU A 244 0.95 31.13 3.57
CA LEU A 244 1.73 32.35 3.38
C LEU A 244 2.59 32.69 4.60
N GLN A 245 2.09 32.45 5.82
CA GLN A 245 2.83 32.65 7.06
C GLN A 245 4.03 31.71 7.15
N GLN A 246 3.87 30.44 6.77
CA GLN A 246 4.97 29.47 6.67
C GLN A 246 6.04 29.91 5.66
N MET A 247 5.66 30.69 4.65
CA MET A 247 6.57 31.31 3.68
C MET A 247 7.06 32.72 4.09
N GLY A 248 6.78 33.15 5.32
CA GLY A 248 7.27 34.41 5.89
C GLY A 248 6.40 35.65 5.62
N LEU A 249 5.18 35.51 5.10
CA LEU A 249 4.24 36.60 4.86
C LEU A 249 3.04 36.57 5.81
N SER A 250 2.76 37.70 6.46
CA SER A 250 1.57 37.90 7.30
C SER A 250 0.57 38.80 6.57
N VAL A 251 -0.33 38.18 5.81
CA VAL A 251 -1.33 38.88 5.00
C VAL A 251 -2.68 38.91 5.75
N PRO A 252 -3.16 40.08 6.21
CA PRO A 252 -4.42 40.18 6.96
C PRO A 252 -5.63 39.85 6.08
N GLY A 253 -6.67 39.27 6.68
CA GLY A 253 -7.91 38.89 6.00
C GLY A 253 -9.13 39.60 6.61
N SER A 254 -10.06 40.05 5.76
CA SER A 254 -11.33 40.64 6.20
C SER A 254 -12.51 40.19 5.33
N SER A 255 -13.66 39.97 5.96
CA SER A 255 -14.91 39.67 5.25
C SER A 255 -15.57 40.97 4.81
N GLY A 256 -15.75 41.19 3.51
CA GLY A 256 -16.39 42.40 2.96
C GLY A 256 -15.70 42.95 1.71
N ALA A 257 -16.25 44.04 1.15
CA ALA A 257 -15.73 44.66 -0.05
C ALA A 257 -14.34 45.29 0.17
N ALA A 258 -13.46 45.18 -0.83
CA ALA A 258 -12.11 45.71 -0.79
C ALA A 258 -12.06 47.24 -0.77
N ASP A 259 -11.12 47.79 0.00
CA ASP A 259 -10.83 49.23 -0.02
C ASP A 259 -10.02 49.56 -1.29
N LYS A 260 -10.41 50.58 -2.06
CA LYS A 260 -9.96 50.78 -3.46
C LYS A 260 -8.48 51.18 -3.64
N LYS A 261 -7.67 51.21 -2.58
CA LYS A 261 -6.30 51.77 -2.60
C LYS A 261 -5.18 50.77 -2.25
N THR A 262 -5.46 49.50 -1.97
CA THR A 262 -4.47 48.49 -1.54
C THR A 262 -4.40 47.31 -2.50
N SER A 263 -3.22 46.69 -2.64
CA SER A 263 -3.09 45.41 -3.35
C SER A 263 -3.92 44.33 -2.66
N VAL A 264 -4.72 43.59 -3.42
CA VAL A 264 -5.77 42.73 -2.85
C VAL A 264 -5.78 41.31 -3.44
N ILE A 265 -5.96 40.32 -2.57
CA ILE A 265 -6.37 38.96 -2.93
C ILE A 265 -7.86 38.84 -2.65
N THR A 266 -8.69 38.63 -3.67
CA THR A 266 -10.14 38.43 -3.50
C THR A 266 -10.50 36.96 -3.68
N LEU A 267 -11.19 36.37 -2.72
CA LEU A 267 -11.74 35.01 -2.81
C LEU A 267 -13.27 35.05 -2.79
N GLN A 268 -13.90 34.50 -3.82
CA GLN A 268 -15.36 34.45 -3.92
C GLN A 268 -15.86 33.13 -4.52
N VAL A 269 -17.14 32.86 -4.32
CA VAL A 269 -17.86 31.74 -4.94
C VAL A 269 -18.86 32.31 -5.94
N ASP A 270 -18.86 31.77 -7.15
CA ASP A 270 -19.84 32.05 -8.19
C ASP A 270 -20.40 30.72 -8.73
N SER A 271 -21.63 30.36 -8.33
CA SER A 271 -22.25 29.10 -8.77
C SER A 271 -22.50 29.04 -10.27
N ASP A 272 -22.60 30.20 -10.94
CA ASP A 272 -22.88 30.31 -12.37
C ASP A 272 -21.60 30.29 -13.23
N LEU A 273 -20.42 30.17 -12.59
CA LEU A 273 -19.15 30.03 -13.28
C LEU A 273 -19.20 28.88 -14.29
N ALA A 274 -18.76 29.16 -15.53
CA ALA A 274 -18.83 28.24 -16.68
C ALA A 274 -17.78 27.12 -16.64
N VAL A 275 -17.74 26.39 -15.54
CA VAL A 275 -16.91 25.21 -15.25
C VAL A 275 -17.75 24.16 -14.51
N THR A 276 -17.23 22.95 -14.33
CA THR A 276 -17.87 21.90 -13.51
C THR A 276 -17.67 22.16 -12.01
N ALA A 277 -18.34 21.36 -11.16
CA ALA A 277 -18.13 21.39 -9.70
C ALA A 277 -16.64 21.27 -9.37
N GLU A 278 -16.22 21.95 -8.29
CA GLU A 278 -14.81 22.11 -7.91
C GLU A 278 -13.93 22.87 -8.93
N GLY A 279 -14.52 23.41 -10.01
CA GLY A 279 -13.83 24.27 -10.98
C GLY A 279 -13.65 25.70 -10.49
N TYR A 280 -12.70 26.42 -11.10
CA TYR A 280 -12.35 27.78 -10.69
C TYR A 280 -11.74 28.62 -11.82
N GLN A 281 -11.68 29.92 -11.56
CA GLN A 281 -10.89 30.90 -12.29
C GLN A 281 -9.92 31.60 -11.33
N LEU A 282 -8.69 31.83 -11.80
CA LEU A 282 -7.64 32.55 -11.10
C LEU A 282 -7.02 33.61 -12.04
N ASP A 283 -7.17 34.88 -11.68
CA ASP A 283 -6.52 36.01 -12.37
C ASP A 283 -5.44 36.61 -11.45
N ILE A 284 -4.22 36.78 -11.97
CA ILE A 284 -3.08 37.35 -11.25
C ILE A 284 -2.60 38.61 -11.98
N SER A 285 -2.66 39.76 -11.31
CA SER A 285 -2.22 41.06 -11.82
C SER A 285 -1.42 41.84 -10.76
N ASP A 286 -0.82 42.97 -11.16
CA ASP A 286 0.15 43.72 -10.35
C ASP A 286 -0.39 44.18 -8.98
N GLN A 287 -1.69 44.46 -8.89
CA GLN A 287 -2.34 44.95 -7.65
C GLN A 287 -3.56 44.10 -7.25
N ALA A 288 -3.91 43.08 -8.01
CA ALA A 288 -5.09 42.26 -7.72
C ALA A 288 -4.88 40.80 -8.12
N ILE A 289 -5.19 39.90 -7.17
CA ILE A 289 -5.31 38.46 -7.40
C ILE A 289 -6.79 38.11 -7.16
N SER A 290 -7.46 37.57 -8.15
CA SER A 290 -8.87 37.16 -8.06
C SER A 290 -8.97 35.64 -8.11
N ILE A 291 -9.57 35.05 -7.09
CA ILE A 291 -9.91 33.63 -6.99
C ILE A 291 -11.43 33.52 -6.99
N THR A 292 -11.99 32.92 -8.03
CA THR A 292 -13.42 32.63 -8.13
C THR A 292 -13.62 31.14 -8.30
N GLY A 293 -14.12 30.47 -7.27
CA GLY A 293 -14.51 29.07 -7.34
C GLY A 293 -15.98 28.91 -7.73
N LYS A 294 -16.34 27.83 -8.41
CA LYS A 294 -17.76 27.47 -8.60
C LYS A 294 -18.45 27.12 -7.28
N ASP A 295 -17.67 26.54 -6.38
CA ASP A 295 -18.02 26.21 -5.00
C ASP A 295 -16.79 26.46 -4.10
N ASN A 296 -16.93 26.13 -2.83
CA ASN A 296 -15.84 26.24 -1.85
C ASN A 296 -14.59 25.43 -2.25
N ALA A 297 -14.77 24.21 -2.74
CA ALA A 297 -13.66 23.35 -3.15
C ALA A 297 -12.92 23.92 -4.37
N GLY A 298 -13.65 24.50 -5.33
CA GLY A 298 -13.04 25.22 -6.46
C GLY A 298 -12.19 26.40 -6.01
N ALA A 299 -12.68 27.20 -5.06
CA ALA A 299 -11.90 28.30 -4.49
C ALA A 299 -10.64 27.78 -3.76
N PHE A 300 -10.74 26.68 -3.03
CA PHE A 300 -9.60 26.02 -2.39
C PHE A 300 -8.59 25.49 -3.43
N TYR A 301 -9.03 24.87 -4.51
CA TYR A 301 -8.14 24.39 -5.56
C TYR A 301 -7.47 25.53 -6.34
N ALA A 302 -8.13 26.68 -6.49
CA ALA A 302 -7.50 27.90 -6.97
C ALA A 302 -6.39 28.38 -6.03
N VAL A 303 -6.61 28.31 -4.70
CA VAL A 303 -5.57 28.56 -3.70
C VAL A 303 -4.39 27.60 -3.86
N GLN A 304 -4.63 26.29 -4.05
CA GLN A 304 -3.55 25.33 -4.29
C GLN A 304 -2.75 25.67 -5.56
N THR A 305 -3.43 26.10 -6.63
CA THR A 305 -2.76 26.55 -7.86
C THR A 305 -1.94 27.82 -7.67
N LEU A 306 -2.47 28.80 -6.93
CA LEU A 306 -1.73 30.00 -6.54
C LEU A 306 -0.45 29.63 -5.78
N LEU A 307 -0.56 28.76 -4.77
CA LEU A 307 0.58 28.27 -3.98
C LEU A 307 1.57 27.47 -4.84
N ALA A 308 1.08 26.69 -5.82
CA ALA A 308 1.94 25.93 -6.72
C ALA A 308 2.80 26.84 -7.62
N LEU A 309 2.31 28.05 -7.95
CA LEU A 309 3.00 29.06 -8.75
C LEU A 309 3.97 29.92 -7.95
N LEU A 310 3.82 30.02 -6.63
CA LEU A 310 4.70 30.84 -5.78
C LEU A 310 6.15 30.37 -5.90
N GLN A 311 7.04 31.33 -6.13
CA GLN A 311 8.48 31.15 -6.20
C GLN A 311 9.15 32.05 -5.19
N GLN A 312 10.02 31.48 -4.37
CA GLN A 312 10.88 32.24 -3.49
C GLN A 312 12.16 32.61 -4.23
N GLN A 313 12.38 33.91 -4.46
CA GLN A 313 13.57 34.44 -5.10
C GLN A 313 14.01 35.72 -4.39
N ASP A 314 15.29 35.83 -4.00
CA ASP A 314 15.86 37.00 -3.32
C ASP A 314 15.03 37.47 -2.08
N ASN A 315 14.57 36.50 -1.27
CA ASN A 315 13.66 36.71 -0.12
C ASN A 315 12.30 37.36 -0.47
N LYS A 316 11.89 37.32 -1.73
CA LYS A 316 10.57 37.75 -2.20
C LYS A 316 9.77 36.56 -2.68
N LEU A 317 8.45 36.64 -2.55
CA LEU A 317 7.53 35.69 -3.17
C LEU A 317 7.01 36.27 -4.48
N LEU A 318 7.32 35.58 -5.58
CA LEU A 318 6.99 36.00 -6.93
C LEU A 318 5.93 35.08 -7.56
N LEU A 319 5.04 35.68 -8.34
CA LEU A 319 4.02 35.01 -9.15
C LEU A 319 4.12 35.46 -10.61
N PRO A 320 3.89 34.59 -11.61
CA PRO A 320 3.62 35.04 -12.97
C PRO A 320 2.26 35.75 -13.02
N ALA A 321 2.19 36.94 -13.64
CA ALA A 321 0.92 37.55 -13.98
C ALA A 321 0.26 36.77 -15.12
N GLY A 322 -1.04 36.47 -15.00
CA GLY A 322 -1.73 35.58 -15.93
C GLY A 322 -3.15 35.23 -15.53
N LYS A 323 -3.77 34.37 -16.32
CA LYS A 323 -5.13 33.87 -16.13
C LYS A 323 -5.18 32.36 -16.21
N ILE A 324 -5.96 31.74 -15.35
CA ILE A 324 -6.16 30.29 -15.30
C ILE A 324 -7.65 30.01 -15.19
N THR A 325 -8.15 29.11 -16.04
CA THR A 325 -9.48 28.51 -15.91
C THR A 325 -9.27 27.01 -15.81
N ASP A 326 -9.85 26.38 -14.79
CA ASP A 326 -9.52 25.00 -14.48
C ASP A 326 -10.69 24.27 -13.81
N GLN A 327 -10.73 22.95 -13.99
CA GLN A 327 -11.74 22.07 -13.42
C GLN A 327 -11.23 20.62 -13.42
N PRO A 328 -11.69 19.76 -12.51
CA PRO A 328 -11.30 18.36 -12.53
C PRO A 328 -11.94 17.63 -13.73
N ARG A 329 -11.21 16.68 -14.33
CA ARG A 329 -11.79 15.74 -15.30
C ARG A 329 -12.74 14.72 -14.67
N ALA A 330 -12.54 14.40 -13.38
CA ALA A 330 -13.22 13.31 -12.67
C ALA A 330 -13.60 13.73 -11.24
N THR A 331 -14.72 13.22 -10.76
CA THR A 331 -15.23 13.54 -9.41
C THR A 331 -14.56 12.72 -8.31
N TRP A 332 -14.01 11.55 -8.68
CA TRP A 332 -13.23 10.70 -7.79
C TRP A 332 -11.74 10.76 -8.12
N ARG A 333 -10.96 11.34 -7.21
CA ARG A 333 -9.50 11.43 -7.32
C ARG A 333 -8.90 10.88 -6.04
N GLY A 334 -8.75 9.56 -6.02
CA GLY A 334 -8.60 8.80 -4.78
C GLY A 334 -7.19 8.35 -4.46
N MET A 335 -6.91 8.24 -3.17
CA MET A 335 -5.77 7.51 -2.62
C MET A 335 -6.27 6.52 -1.58
N HIS A 336 -5.99 5.23 -1.77
CA HIS A 336 -6.21 4.17 -0.80
C HIS A 336 -4.96 3.96 0.05
N TYR A 337 -5.15 3.78 1.36
CA TYR A 337 -4.10 3.54 2.32
C TYR A 337 -4.47 2.37 3.26
N ASP A 338 -3.74 1.26 3.11
CA ASP A 338 -3.74 0.14 4.05
C ASP A 338 -2.89 0.45 5.28
N MET A 339 -3.56 0.48 6.43
CA MET A 339 -2.91 0.53 7.74
C MET A 339 -3.20 -0.72 8.58
N ALA A 340 -4.00 -1.65 8.06
CA ALA A 340 -4.37 -2.88 8.73
C ALA A 340 -3.20 -3.87 8.76
N ARG A 341 -2.48 -4.07 7.65
CA ARG A 341 -1.28 -4.93 7.62
C ARG A 341 -0.16 -4.34 8.49
N ASN A 342 0.20 -3.09 8.27
CA ASN A 342 1.14 -2.36 9.13
C ASN A 342 0.63 -0.95 9.45
N PHE A 343 0.47 -0.64 10.74
CA PHE A 343 0.11 0.68 11.21
C PHE A 343 1.31 1.63 11.25
N HIS A 344 1.10 2.89 10.86
CA HIS A 344 2.18 3.89 10.74
C HIS A 344 1.95 5.17 11.56
N GLY A 345 0.83 5.28 12.26
CA GLY A 345 0.51 6.44 13.10
C GLY A 345 -0.25 7.56 12.39
N LYS A 346 -0.74 8.51 13.19
CA LYS A 346 -1.58 9.64 12.74
C LYS A 346 -0.81 10.67 11.93
N ASP A 347 0.43 10.97 12.32
CA ASP A 347 1.22 12.04 11.70
C ASP A 347 1.43 11.82 10.20
N VAL A 348 1.70 10.58 9.78
CA VAL A 348 1.86 10.26 8.35
C VAL A 348 0.53 10.38 7.59
N THR A 349 -0.59 10.06 8.24
CA THR A 349 -1.93 10.25 7.65
C THR A 349 -2.25 11.72 7.46
N LEU A 350 -1.94 12.59 8.42
CA LEU A 350 -2.12 14.04 8.27
C LEU A 350 -1.22 14.61 7.16
N ARG A 351 0.04 14.18 7.07
CA ARG A 351 0.93 14.56 5.96
C ARG A 351 0.43 14.06 4.60
N LEU A 352 -0.12 12.85 4.54
CA LEU A 352 -0.77 12.34 3.33
C LEU A 352 -1.94 13.24 2.92
N ILE A 353 -2.80 13.63 3.86
CA ILE A 353 -3.92 14.54 3.60
C ILE A 353 -3.42 15.91 3.09
N ASP A 354 -2.35 16.46 3.67
CA ASP A 354 -1.75 17.72 3.19
C ASP A 354 -1.25 17.60 1.74
N ASN A 355 -0.56 16.51 1.41
CA ASN A 355 -0.06 16.28 0.06
C ASN A 355 -1.18 15.99 -0.93
N MET A 356 -2.20 15.22 -0.54
CA MET A 356 -3.41 15.03 -1.34
C MET A 356 -4.09 16.36 -1.66
N ALA A 357 -4.24 17.24 -0.66
CA ALA A 357 -4.85 18.56 -0.82
C ALA A 357 -4.04 19.43 -1.78
N ARG A 358 -2.71 19.49 -1.60
CA ARG A 358 -1.77 20.22 -2.46
C ARG A 358 -1.90 19.82 -3.92
N TYR A 359 -2.09 18.54 -4.19
CA TYR A 359 -2.23 18.00 -5.55
C TYR A 359 -3.68 17.71 -5.95
N LYS A 360 -4.66 18.29 -5.24
CA LYS A 360 -6.09 18.26 -5.58
C LYS A 360 -6.75 16.86 -5.63
N LEU A 361 -6.21 15.87 -4.92
CA LEU A 361 -6.92 14.61 -4.64
C LEU A 361 -8.01 14.86 -3.59
N ASN A 362 -9.16 14.20 -3.70
CA ASN A 362 -10.35 14.50 -2.88
C ASN A 362 -10.99 13.30 -2.18
N LYS A 363 -10.49 12.07 -2.39
CA LYS A 363 -10.99 10.86 -1.71
C LYS A 363 -9.84 10.14 -1.02
N LEU A 364 -9.90 10.01 0.31
CA LEU A 364 -8.98 9.22 1.10
C LEU A 364 -9.69 7.94 1.54
N HIS A 365 -9.38 6.84 0.87
CA HIS A 365 -9.90 5.52 1.20
C HIS A 365 -9.01 4.88 2.28
N LEU A 366 -9.51 4.76 3.51
CA LEU A 366 -8.77 4.18 4.62
C LEU A 366 -9.19 2.73 4.84
N HIS A 367 -8.29 1.80 4.54
CA HIS A 367 -8.44 0.39 4.83
C HIS A 367 -8.03 0.12 6.28
N LEU A 368 -9.04 0.13 7.16
CA LEU A 368 -8.87 0.18 8.62
C LEU A 368 -8.78 -1.21 9.25
N THR A 369 -9.17 -2.26 8.52
CA THR A 369 -9.30 -3.60 9.09
C THR A 369 -8.95 -4.65 8.06
N GLU A 370 -8.26 -5.70 8.51
CA GLU A 370 -7.91 -6.85 7.71
C GLU A 370 -7.65 -8.06 8.66
N ASP A 371 -7.08 -9.14 8.16
CA ASP A 371 -6.66 -10.31 8.92
C ASP A 371 -5.60 -10.00 9.97
N GLU A 372 -4.60 -9.18 9.62
CA GLU A 372 -3.49 -8.87 10.53
C GLU A 372 -3.75 -7.70 11.49
N GLY A 373 -4.89 -7.03 11.40
CA GLY A 373 -5.08 -5.82 12.18
C GLY A 373 -6.47 -5.18 12.13
N TRP A 374 -6.87 -4.62 13.26
CA TRP A 374 -8.01 -3.73 13.39
C TRP A 374 -7.55 -2.37 13.95
N ARG A 375 -7.80 -1.27 13.23
CA ARG A 375 -7.08 0.00 13.43
C ARG A 375 -7.94 1.17 13.90
N LEU A 376 -9.17 0.93 14.35
CA LEU A 376 -10.06 1.99 14.84
C LEU A 376 -10.77 1.61 16.13
N GLU A 377 -10.73 2.45 17.15
CA GLU A 377 -11.53 2.23 18.36
C GLU A 377 -13.04 2.26 18.05
N ILE A 378 -13.78 1.22 18.45
CA ILE A 378 -15.24 1.15 18.36
C ILE A 378 -15.85 1.10 19.76
N PRO A 379 -16.53 2.19 20.21
CA PRO A 379 -17.18 2.21 21.52
C PRO A 379 -18.13 1.03 21.74
N GLY A 380 -17.89 0.27 22.82
CA GLY A 380 -18.65 -0.93 23.19
C GLY A 380 -18.07 -2.26 22.68
N LEU A 381 -17.09 -2.22 21.79
CA LEU A 381 -16.34 -3.37 21.27
C LEU A 381 -14.83 -3.21 21.50
N PRO A 382 -14.36 -3.07 22.77
CA PRO A 382 -12.96 -2.80 23.08
C PRO A 382 -12.01 -3.90 22.61
N GLU A 383 -12.48 -5.14 22.50
CA GLU A 383 -11.67 -6.29 22.05
C GLU A 383 -11.08 -6.08 20.64
N LEU A 384 -11.75 -5.30 19.78
CA LEU A 384 -11.27 -4.99 18.44
C LEU A 384 -9.92 -4.27 18.47
N THR A 385 -9.67 -3.40 19.46
CA THR A 385 -8.40 -2.69 19.62
C THR A 385 -7.51 -3.28 20.72
N ASP A 386 -8.10 -3.85 21.77
CA ASP A 386 -7.33 -4.48 22.84
C ASP A 386 -6.53 -5.68 22.34
N ILE A 387 -7.12 -6.45 21.41
CA ILE A 387 -6.55 -7.65 20.78
C ILE A 387 -6.26 -7.39 19.31
N GLY A 388 -7.27 -6.98 18.52
CA GLY A 388 -7.16 -6.89 17.06
C GLY A 388 -6.15 -5.85 16.55
N ALA A 389 -5.76 -4.86 17.36
CA ALA A 389 -4.75 -3.87 16.98
C ALA A 389 -3.30 -4.29 17.28
N LYS A 390 -3.10 -5.45 17.92
CA LYS A 390 -1.80 -5.90 18.42
C LYS A 390 -1.49 -7.30 17.92
N ARG A 391 -0.26 -7.47 17.46
CA ARG A 391 0.32 -8.76 17.13
C ARG A 391 1.45 -9.08 18.09
N CYS A 392 1.47 -10.31 18.61
CA CYS A 392 2.52 -10.79 19.49
C CYS A 392 2.61 -12.33 19.45
N PHE A 393 3.59 -12.91 20.14
CA PHE A 393 3.72 -14.35 20.24
C PHE A 393 2.77 -14.92 21.32
N ASP A 394 1.50 -15.10 20.94
CA ASP A 394 0.48 -15.80 21.73
C ASP A 394 -0.23 -16.82 20.83
N LEU A 395 0.12 -18.10 20.97
CA LEU A 395 -0.49 -19.19 20.18
C LEU A 395 -1.99 -19.41 20.51
N THR A 396 -2.50 -18.82 21.60
CA THR A 396 -3.92 -18.91 21.97
C THR A 396 -4.75 -17.75 21.46
N GLU A 397 -4.08 -16.68 21.00
CA GLU A 397 -4.67 -15.43 20.51
C GLU A 397 -5.74 -14.83 21.45
N GLN A 398 -5.51 -14.94 22.76
CA GLN A 398 -6.41 -14.37 23.77
C GLN A 398 -6.03 -12.93 24.15
N HIS A 399 -4.79 -12.51 23.86
CA HIS A 399 -4.27 -11.19 24.25
C HIS A 399 -3.84 -10.33 23.05
N CYS A 400 -3.53 -10.96 21.92
CA CYS A 400 -3.10 -10.34 20.69
C CYS A 400 -3.40 -11.30 19.53
N LEU A 401 -3.41 -10.78 18.30
CA LEU A 401 -3.33 -11.64 17.12
C LEU A 401 -1.94 -12.30 17.05
N LEU A 402 -1.84 -13.44 16.37
CA LEU A 402 -0.55 -14.03 16.05
C LEU A 402 0.35 -13.03 15.31
N THR A 403 1.64 -13.04 15.63
CA THR A 403 2.65 -12.28 14.87
C THR A 403 2.60 -12.61 13.38
N GLN A 404 2.70 -11.56 12.56
CA GLN A 404 2.71 -11.59 11.10
C GLN A 404 3.66 -10.50 10.58
N LEU A 405 4.03 -10.58 9.32
CA LEU A 405 4.71 -9.54 8.53
C LEU A 405 6.06 -9.08 9.10
N GLY A 406 6.73 -9.92 9.89
CA GLY A 406 7.99 -9.56 10.55
C GLY A 406 7.81 -8.51 11.65
N THR A 407 6.66 -8.48 12.34
CA THR A 407 6.41 -7.62 13.51
C THR A 407 7.30 -7.99 14.70
N GLY A 408 7.72 -9.26 14.78
CA GLY A 408 8.43 -9.82 15.93
C GLY A 408 7.48 -10.34 17.01
N PRO A 409 8.00 -11.04 18.03
CA PRO A 409 7.20 -11.73 19.03
C PRO A 409 6.61 -10.81 20.11
N HIS A 410 7.01 -9.55 20.17
CA HIS A 410 6.67 -8.62 21.25
C HIS A 410 5.51 -7.69 20.88
N PRO A 411 4.66 -7.29 21.85
CA PRO A 411 3.47 -6.48 21.59
C PRO A 411 3.78 -5.03 21.17
N ASP A 412 5.00 -4.55 21.38
CA ASP A 412 5.53 -3.27 20.91
C ASP A 412 6.20 -3.37 19.53
N GLY A 413 6.07 -4.52 18.86
CA GLY A 413 6.57 -4.74 17.51
C GLY A 413 6.01 -3.75 16.47
N SER A 414 6.74 -3.60 15.36
CA SER A 414 6.38 -2.67 14.29
C SER A 414 5.04 -3.01 13.64
N GLY A 415 4.30 -1.99 13.22
CA GLY A 415 3.00 -2.17 12.56
C GLY A 415 1.82 -2.40 13.51
N ASN A 416 2.05 -2.49 14.83
CA ASN A 416 0.98 -2.46 15.83
C ASN A 416 0.46 -1.03 16.08
N GLY A 417 -0.79 -0.92 16.53
CA GLY A 417 -1.43 0.36 16.83
C GLY A 417 -2.80 0.53 16.17
N TYR A 418 -3.47 1.62 16.54
CA TYR A 418 -4.82 1.98 16.07
C TYR A 418 -5.08 3.47 16.31
N TYR A 419 -6.13 4.02 15.70
CA TYR A 419 -6.67 5.33 16.03
C TYR A 419 -7.70 5.25 17.14
N SER A 420 -7.53 6.07 18.18
CA SER A 420 -8.63 6.36 19.08
C SER A 420 -9.78 7.04 18.33
N THR A 421 -10.97 7.06 18.92
CA THR A 421 -12.11 7.84 18.42
C THR A 421 -11.75 9.32 18.25
N THR A 422 -10.96 9.89 19.17
CA THR A 422 -10.50 11.28 19.10
C THR A 422 -9.53 11.48 17.94
N ASP A 423 -8.60 10.55 17.73
CA ASP A 423 -7.67 10.63 16.59
C ASP A 423 -8.41 10.61 15.26
N PHE A 424 -9.36 9.71 15.12
CA PHE A 424 -10.14 9.59 13.89
C PHE A 424 -10.99 10.83 13.63
N ILE A 425 -11.66 11.39 14.66
CA ILE A 425 -12.42 12.63 14.54
C ILE A 425 -11.52 13.79 14.07
N GLU A 426 -10.31 13.91 14.62
CA GLU A 426 -9.35 14.93 14.19
C GLU A 426 -8.93 14.72 12.73
N ILE A 427 -8.64 13.47 12.31
CA ILE A 427 -8.35 13.14 10.91
C ILE A 427 -9.50 13.55 9.99
N LEU A 428 -10.74 13.27 10.37
CA LEU A 428 -11.94 13.64 9.61
C LEU A 428 -12.07 15.16 9.45
N GLN A 429 -11.88 15.92 10.54
CA GLN A 429 -11.90 17.38 10.50
C GLN A 429 -10.78 17.94 9.63
N TYR A 430 -9.56 17.43 9.80
CA TYR A 430 -8.38 17.86 9.06
C TYR A 430 -8.51 17.62 7.55
N ALA A 431 -9.08 16.48 7.15
CA ALA A 431 -9.40 16.15 5.77
C ALA A 431 -10.52 17.03 5.21
N ALA A 432 -11.58 17.27 5.98
CA ALA A 432 -12.71 18.10 5.55
C ALA A 432 -12.29 19.56 5.29
N GLU A 433 -11.42 20.14 6.13
CA GLU A 433 -10.82 21.46 5.92
C GLU A 433 -9.99 21.56 4.62
N ARG A 434 -9.64 20.42 4.02
CA ARG A 434 -8.86 20.29 2.79
C ARG A 434 -9.68 19.74 1.62
N HIS A 435 -11.01 19.71 1.76
CA HIS A 435 -11.93 19.17 0.77
C HIS A 435 -11.63 17.71 0.38
N ILE A 436 -11.18 16.91 1.35
CA ILE A 436 -10.96 15.47 1.20
C ILE A 436 -12.03 14.73 1.98
N GLU A 437 -12.76 13.86 1.28
CA GLU A 437 -13.67 12.92 1.90
C GLU A 437 -12.91 11.67 2.34
N VAL A 438 -12.96 11.37 3.63
CA VAL A 438 -12.47 10.10 4.17
C VAL A 438 -13.55 9.04 3.96
N ILE A 439 -13.14 7.87 3.47
CA ILE A 439 -14.01 6.72 3.23
C ILE A 439 -13.46 5.57 4.08
N PRO A 440 -14.19 5.12 5.11
CA PRO A 440 -13.76 4.00 5.93
C PRO A 440 -14.10 2.68 5.24
N GLU A 441 -13.11 1.80 5.18
CA GLU A 441 -13.29 0.41 4.81
C GLU A 441 -13.18 -0.49 6.03
N ILE A 442 -14.19 -1.35 6.18
CA ILE A 442 -14.25 -2.43 7.16
C ILE A 442 -14.46 -3.71 6.36
N ASP A 443 -13.38 -4.46 6.13
CA ASP A 443 -13.35 -5.57 5.19
C ASP A 443 -14.05 -6.82 5.72
N LEU A 444 -15.08 -7.24 4.98
CA LEU A 444 -15.93 -8.39 5.21
C LEU A 444 -16.50 -8.90 3.87
N PRO A 445 -16.73 -10.21 3.69
CA PRO A 445 -16.65 -11.25 4.71
C PRO A 445 -15.33 -12.03 4.67
N GLY A 446 -14.51 -11.90 3.62
CA GLY A 446 -13.10 -12.28 3.66
C GLY A 446 -12.31 -11.29 4.51
N HIS A 447 -11.00 -11.50 4.65
CA HIS A 447 -10.09 -10.52 5.26
C HIS A 447 -10.52 -10.02 6.66
N ALA A 448 -11.24 -10.86 7.41
CA ALA A 448 -11.93 -10.45 8.63
C ALA A 448 -11.29 -11.02 9.89
N ARG A 449 -10.11 -11.64 9.81
CA ARG A 449 -9.56 -12.44 10.91
C ARG A 449 -9.35 -11.64 12.18
N ALA A 450 -8.88 -10.39 12.10
CA ALA A 450 -8.71 -9.55 13.30
C ALA A 450 -10.02 -9.36 14.05
N ALA A 451 -11.11 -9.09 13.33
CA ALA A 451 -12.45 -8.95 13.89
C ALA A 451 -12.96 -10.29 14.46
N ILE A 452 -12.77 -11.40 13.74
CA ILE A 452 -13.18 -12.74 14.16
C ILE A 452 -12.50 -13.13 15.48
N VAL A 453 -11.19 -12.98 15.57
CA VAL A 453 -10.41 -13.32 16.77
C VAL A 453 -10.81 -12.44 17.95
N ALA A 454 -10.93 -11.12 17.74
CA ALA A 454 -11.40 -10.21 18.78
C ALA A 454 -12.80 -10.57 19.29
N MET A 455 -13.75 -10.88 18.39
CA MET A 455 -15.11 -11.27 18.78
C MET A 455 -15.18 -12.66 19.40
N LYS A 456 -14.28 -13.59 19.07
CA LYS A 456 -14.12 -14.87 19.78
C LYS A 456 -13.63 -14.65 21.22
N ALA A 457 -12.65 -13.78 21.44
CA ALA A 457 -12.17 -13.44 22.78
C ALA A 457 -13.27 -12.77 23.62
N ARG A 458 -14.03 -11.84 23.02
CA ARG A 458 -15.23 -11.24 23.62
C ARG A 458 -16.24 -12.31 24.05
N TYR A 459 -16.55 -13.24 23.14
CA TYR A 459 -17.48 -14.33 23.38
C TYR A 459 -17.03 -15.16 24.59
N SER A 460 -15.78 -15.62 24.62
CA SER A 460 -15.22 -16.41 25.72
C SER A 460 -15.29 -15.68 27.05
N ARG A 461 -14.90 -14.40 27.08
CA ARG A 461 -14.95 -13.55 28.29
C ARG A 461 -16.36 -13.39 28.83
N LEU A 462 -17.34 -13.11 27.96
CA LEU A 462 -18.73 -12.89 28.36
C LEU A 462 -19.44 -14.19 28.74
N MET A 463 -19.12 -15.32 28.09
CA MET A 463 -19.59 -16.64 28.49
C MET A 463 -19.09 -17.00 29.89
N ALA A 464 -17.81 -16.78 30.18
CA ALA A 464 -17.23 -16.99 31.50
C ALA A 464 -17.87 -16.09 32.58
N ALA A 465 -18.33 -14.89 32.19
CA ALA A 465 -19.07 -13.97 33.06
C ALA A 465 -20.57 -14.29 33.20
N GLY A 466 -21.06 -15.38 32.58
CA GLY A 466 -22.47 -15.78 32.64
C GLY A 466 -23.41 -14.88 31.82
N GLN A 467 -22.91 -14.28 30.73
CA GLN A 467 -23.66 -13.35 29.86
C GLN A 467 -23.81 -13.89 28.42
N PRO A 468 -24.54 -15.00 28.21
CA PRO A 468 -24.53 -15.72 26.93
C PRO A 468 -25.20 -14.96 25.77
N GLU A 469 -26.21 -14.13 26.01
CA GLU A 469 -26.84 -13.31 24.97
C GLU A 469 -25.85 -12.24 24.46
N ALA A 470 -25.21 -11.51 25.38
CA ALA A 470 -24.21 -10.50 25.04
C ALA A 470 -22.97 -11.11 24.37
N ALA A 471 -22.60 -12.34 24.76
CA ALA A 471 -21.50 -13.08 24.12
C ALA A 471 -21.79 -13.36 22.65
N ARG A 472 -23.03 -13.77 22.31
CA ARG A 472 -23.41 -14.14 20.94
C ARG A 472 -23.74 -12.96 20.04
N GLN A 473 -24.07 -11.80 20.62
CA GLN A 473 -24.58 -10.63 19.90
C GLN A 473 -23.74 -10.21 18.69
N TYR A 474 -22.41 -10.34 18.79
CA TYR A 474 -21.45 -9.89 17.77
C TYR A 474 -20.48 -10.99 17.34
N LEU A 475 -20.83 -12.26 17.54
CA LEU A 475 -19.99 -13.37 17.14
C LEU A 475 -19.93 -13.46 15.60
N LEU A 476 -18.73 -13.55 15.03
CA LEU A 476 -18.49 -13.52 13.58
C LEU A 476 -18.16 -14.90 12.98
N SER A 477 -18.07 -15.94 13.80
CA SER A 477 -17.76 -17.30 13.34
C SER A 477 -18.64 -18.31 14.06
N ASP A 478 -19.20 -19.25 13.32
CA ASP A 478 -19.98 -20.37 13.87
C ASP A 478 -19.03 -21.34 14.59
N PRO A 479 -19.18 -21.56 15.92
CA PRO A 479 -18.32 -22.48 16.66
C PRO A 479 -18.38 -23.93 16.20
N ASN A 480 -19.42 -24.31 15.44
CA ASN A 480 -19.59 -25.65 14.88
C ASN A 480 -19.20 -25.72 13.39
N ASP A 481 -18.64 -24.65 12.82
CA ASP A 481 -18.20 -24.66 11.45
C ASP A 481 -17.00 -25.59 11.27
N SER A 482 -17.18 -26.66 10.49
CA SER A 482 -16.13 -27.62 10.16
C SER A 482 -15.55 -27.40 8.75
N SER A 483 -15.75 -26.22 8.16
CA SER A 483 -15.20 -25.86 6.86
C SER A 483 -13.67 -25.98 6.85
N SER A 484 -13.12 -26.44 5.72
CA SER A 484 -11.68 -26.48 5.49
C SER A 484 -11.37 -25.67 4.25
N TYR A 485 -10.61 -24.60 4.43
CA TYR A 485 -10.23 -23.70 3.36
C TYR A 485 -8.89 -23.02 3.68
N LEU A 486 -8.35 -22.33 2.70
CA LEU A 486 -7.20 -21.46 2.86
C LEU A 486 -7.42 -20.18 2.05
N SER A 487 -7.25 -19.02 2.68
CA SER A 487 -7.27 -17.72 2.00
C SER A 487 -6.03 -17.50 1.14
N VAL A 488 -6.04 -16.43 0.35
CA VAL A 488 -4.91 -16.02 -0.50
C VAL A 488 -3.65 -15.78 0.33
N GLN A 489 -3.81 -15.27 1.55
CA GLN A 489 -2.74 -14.96 2.52
C GLN A 489 -2.38 -16.15 3.42
N ASN A 490 -2.94 -17.33 3.15
CA ASN A 490 -2.73 -18.57 3.90
C ASN A 490 -3.36 -18.61 5.30
N TYR A 491 -4.51 -17.95 5.49
CA TYR A 491 -5.34 -18.13 6.69
C TYR A 491 -6.40 -19.21 6.51
N ASN A 492 -6.72 -19.94 7.57
CA ASN A 492 -7.76 -20.98 7.55
C ASN A 492 -9.03 -20.61 8.34
N ASP A 493 -9.09 -19.40 8.90
CA ASP A 493 -10.13 -18.94 9.82
C ASP A 493 -10.50 -17.45 9.61
N ASN A 494 -10.26 -16.91 8.41
CA ASN A 494 -10.41 -15.48 8.12
C ASN A 494 -11.75 -15.02 7.54
N SER A 495 -12.73 -15.92 7.38
CA SER A 495 -14.00 -15.61 6.72
C SER A 495 -15.10 -15.42 7.75
N ALA A 496 -15.61 -14.20 7.90
CA ALA A 496 -16.76 -13.91 8.76
C ALA A 496 -18.00 -14.66 8.24
N ASN A 497 -18.74 -15.30 9.12
CA ASN A 497 -19.86 -16.15 8.73
C ASN A 497 -21.08 -15.30 8.33
N VAL A 498 -21.36 -15.25 7.03
CA VAL A 498 -22.44 -14.43 6.45
C VAL A 498 -23.85 -14.97 6.72
N CYS A 499 -23.97 -16.18 7.27
CA CYS A 499 -25.26 -16.79 7.58
C CYS A 499 -25.76 -16.45 8.99
N MET A 500 -24.93 -15.78 9.80
CA MET A 500 -25.25 -15.46 11.19
C MET A 500 -25.82 -14.04 11.31
N ALA A 501 -26.96 -13.90 11.99
CA ALA A 501 -27.55 -12.59 12.29
C ALA A 501 -26.61 -11.67 13.10
N SER A 502 -25.72 -12.25 13.91
CA SER A 502 -24.71 -11.52 14.69
C SER A 502 -23.67 -10.82 13.82
N THR A 503 -23.38 -11.32 12.61
CA THR A 503 -22.51 -10.65 11.64
C THR A 503 -23.11 -9.31 11.22
N TYR A 504 -24.40 -9.29 10.90
CA TYR A 504 -25.10 -8.07 10.51
C TYR A 504 -25.31 -7.12 11.69
N ALA A 505 -25.54 -7.64 12.91
CA ALA A 505 -25.58 -6.84 14.12
C ALA A 505 -24.22 -6.16 14.42
N PHE A 506 -23.11 -6.86 14.15
CA PHE A 506 -21.76 -6.31 14.26
C PHE A 506 -21.53 -5.19 13.24
N VAL A 507 -21.85 -5.43 11.96
CA VAL A 507 -21.69 -4.39 10.92
C VAL A 507 -22.54 -3.17 11.24
N ASP A 508 -23.81 -3.37 11.62
CA ASP A 508 -24.70 -2.26 11.99
C ASP A 508 -24.15 -1.44 13.16
N LYS A 509 -23.56 -2.09 14.18
CA LYS A 509 -22.89 -1.44 15.30
C LYS A 509 -21.66 -0.63 14.86
N VAL A 510 -20.81 -1.19 14.01
CA VAL A 510 -19.60 -0.50 13.52
C VAL A 510 -19.99 0.71 12.68
N VAL A 511 -20.93 0.55 11.73
CA VAL A 511 -21.42 1.66 10.90
C VAL A 511 -22.09 2.73 11.76
N TYR A 512 -22.84 2.35 12.80
CA TYR A 512 -23.41 3.30 13.75
C TYR A 512 -22.33 4.15 14.41
N GLU A 513 -21.27 3.54 14.96
CA GLU A 513 -20.20 4.27 15.64
C GLU A 513 -19.42 5.16 14.67
N LEU A 514 -19.17 4.70 13.44
CA LEU A 514 -18.60 5.55 12.38
C LEU A 514 -19.48 6.78 12.14
N GLN A 515 -20.79 6.61 11.97
CA GLN A 515 -21.71 7.76 11.80
C GLN A 515 -21.73 8.70 13.01
N GLN A 516 -21.47 8.21 14.23
CA GLN A 516 -21.30 9.08 15.40
C GLN A 516 -20.02 9.91 15.32
N MET A 517 -18.88 9.27 15.00
CA MET A 517 -17.61 9.97 14.86
C MET A 517 -17.68 11.05 13.78
N TYR A 518 -18.28 10.77 12.63
CA TYR A 518 -18.49 11.77 11.57
C TYR A 518 -19.36 12.94 12.04
N ARG A 519 -20.47 12.67 12.75
CA ARG A 519 -21.31 13.72 13.35
C ARG A 519 -20.55 14.59 14.34
N GLN A 520 -19.72 13.97 15.18
CA GLN A 520 -18.87 14.70 16.13
C GLN A 520 -17.80 15.53 15.42
N ALA A 521 -17.27 15.05 14.29
CA ALA A 521 -16.41 15.81 13.40
C ALA A 521 -17.13 16.95 12.66
N GLY A 522 -18.47 17.04 12.73
CA GLY A 522 -19.27 18.06 12.05
C GLY A 522 -19.52 17.77 10.55
N ILE A 523 -19.29 16.53 10.11
CA ILE A 523 -19.45 16.10 8.72
C ILE A 523 -20.38 14.88 8.61
N LYS A 524 -20.79 14.55 7.38
CA LYS A 524 -21.64 13.39 7.10
C LYS A 524 -20.81 12.28 6.48
N LEU A 525 -20.92 11.06 7.01
CA LEU A 525 -20.45 9.85 6.32
C LEU A 525 -21.37 9.58 5.12
N ASN A 526 -20.82 9.48 3.91
CA ASN A 526 -21.62 9.23 2.71
C ASN A 526 -21.42 7.83 2.12
N ILE A 527 -20.29 7.19 2.38
CA ILE A 527 -19.88 5.93 1.74
C ILE A 527 -19.36 5.01 2.83
N PHE A 528 -19.83 3.75 2.83
CA PHE A 528 -19.25 2.68 3.60
C PHE A 528 -18.67 1.65 2.63
N HIS A 529 -17.37 1.38 2.73
CA HIS A 529 -16.71 0.37 1.91
C HIS A 529 -16.65 -0.95 2.71
N MET A 530 -17.23 -2.01 2.16
CA MET A 530 -17.31 -3.31 2.81
C MET A 530 -16.08 -4.20 2.55
N GLY A 531 -15.18 -3.76 1.66
CA GLY A 531 -14.16 -4.62 1.06
C GLY A 531 -14.82 -5.67 0.19
N GLY A 532 -14.79 -6.93 0.63
CA GLY A 532 -15.57 -8.02 0.02
C GLY A 532 -14.82 -8.83 -1.05
N ASP A 533 -13.51 -8.63 -1.16
CA ASP A 533 -12.60 -9.36 -2.02
C ASP A 533 -12.21 -10.74 -1.46
N GLU A 534 -11.70 -11.58 -2.37
CA GLU A 534 -10.95 -12.83 -2.13
C GLU A 534 -11.50 -13.82 -1.08
N VAL A 535 -12.82 -13.87 -0.87
CA VAL A 535 -13.44 -14.90 0.00
C VAL A 535 -12.97 -16.30 -0.43
N ALA A 536 -12.32 -16.99 0.50
CA ALA A 536 -11.65 -18.26 0.23
C ALA A 536 -12.65 -19.34 -0.20
N ASN A 537 -12.32 -20.06 -1.29
CA ASN A 537 -13.10 -21.20 -1.74
C ASN A 537 -13.12 -22.29 -0.65
N GLY A 538 -14.32 -22.77 -0.30
CA GLY A 538 -14.54 -23.72 0.81
C GLY A 538 -15.07 -23.08 2.10
N SER A 539 -15.08 -21.74 2.19
CA SER A 539 -15.68 -21.02 3.32
C SER A 539 -17.14 -21.44 3.54
N TRP A 540 -17.51 -21.66 4.81
CA TRP A 540 -18.85 -21.94 5.31
C TRP A 540 -19.53 -23.23 4.82
N THR A 541 -18.83 -24.07 4.05
CA THR A 541 -19.33 -25.36 3.56
C THR A 541 -19.73 -26.33 4.68
N GLY A 542 -19.09 -26.21 5.85
CA GLY A 542 -19.37 -26.97 7.07
C GLY A 542 -20.16 -26.22 8.14
N SER A 543 -20.69 -25.02 7.86
CA SER A 543 -21.38 -24.22 8.88
C SER A 543 -22.82 -24.68 9.10
N ALA A 544 -23.17 -24.95 10.36
CA ALA A 544 -24.53 -25.28 10.75
C ALA A 544 -25.49 -24.08 10.56
N ALA A 545 -25.02 -22.87 10.82
CA ALA A 545 -25.79 -21.64 10.55
C ALA A 545 -26.14 -21.50 9.06
N CYS A 546 -25.20 -21.77 8.16
CA CYS A 546 -25.48 -21.72 6.72
C CYS A 546 -26.42 -22.84 6.26
N GLN A 547 -26.30 -24.04 6.82
CA GLN A 547 -27.27 -25.10 6.54
C GLN A 547 -28.68 -24.72 6.98
N GLN A 548 -28.85 -24.00 8.08
CA GLN A 548 -30.16 -23.49 8.49
C GLN A 548 -30.69 -22.45 7.48
N LEU A 549 -29.83 -21.54 7.01
CA LEU A 549 -30.20 -20.56 6.00
C LEU A 549 -30.66 -21.24 4.69
N PHE A 550 -29.93 -22.25 4.22
CA PHE A 550 -30.29 -22.98 2.98
C PHE A 550 -31.62 -23.73 3.06
N ASN A 551 -32.02 -24.15 4.27
CA ASN A 551 -33.29 -24.86 4.49
C ASN A 551 -34.50 -23.92 4.55
N ASP A 552 -34.29 -22.61 4.67
CA ASP A 552 -35.35 -21.62 4.64
C ASP A 552 -35.65 -21.19 3.19
N ALA A 553 -36.65 -21.82 2.59
CA ALA A 553 -37.06 -21.56 1.21
C ALA A 553 -37.56 -20.11 0.97
N GLY A 554 -37.78 -19.31 2.01
CA GLY A 554 -38.26 -17.93 1.90
C GLY A 554 -37.19 -16.89 1.59
N ASN A 555 -35.91 -17.22 1.70
CA ASN A 555 -34.80 -16.24 1.60
C ASN A 555 -34.07 -16.23 0.24
N GLY A 556 -34.36 -17.17 -0.66
CA GLY A 556 -33.74 -17.24 -1.99
C GLY A 556 -32.28 -17.73 -2.01
N VAL A 557 -31.76 -18.25 -0.90
CA VAL A 557 -30.40 -18.80 -0.77
C VAL A 557 -30.47 -20.31 -0.76
N THR A 558 -30.00 -20.96 -1.83
CA THR A 558 -30.11 -22.42 -1.99
C THR A 558 -28.81 -23.16 -1.74
N GLY A 559 -27.70 -22.43 -1.66
CA GLY A 559 -26.39 -22.99 -1.33
C GLY A 559 -25.28 -21.95 -1.27
N VAL A 560 -24.04 -22.43 -1.17
CA VAL A 560 -22.84 -21.59 -0.98
C VAL A 560 -22.65 -20.55 -2.08
N ALA A 561 -23.00 -20.87 -3.32
CA ALA A 561 -22.89 -19.95 -4.46
C ALA A 561 -23.75 -18.68 -4.30
N ASP A 562 -24.84 -18.77 -3.53
CA ASP A 562 -25.77 -17.66 -3.29
C ASP A 562 -25.35 -16.78 -2.10
N LEU A 563 -24.32 -17.19 -1.33
CA LEU A 563 -23.94 -16.49 -0.09
C LEU A 563 -23.29 -15.12 -0.34
N LYS A 564 -22.47 -14.96 -1.38
CA LYS A 564 -21.89 -13.66 -1.73
C LYS A 564 -22.97 -12.63 -2.10
N PRO A 565 -23.86 -12.87 -3.08
CA PRO A 565 -24.92 -11.91 -3.41
C PRO A 565 -25.89 -11.70 -2.24
N TYR A 566 -26.17 -12.73 -1.43
CA TYR A 566 -26.94 -12.59 -0.19
C TYR A 566 -26.29 -11.61 0.78
N PHE A 567 -25.00 -11.79 1.10
CA PHE A 567 -24.27 -10.90 1.99
C PHE A 567 -24.28 -9.44 1.49
N VAL A 568 -24.00 -9.23 0.20
CA VAL A 568 -24.03 -7.89 -0.40
C VAL A 568 -25.42 -7.27 -0.33
N SER A 569 -26.49 -8.05 -0.52
CA SER A 569 -27.86 -7.55 -0.37
C SER A 569 -28.18 -7.10 1.06
N GLN A 570 -27.73 -7.85 2.08
CA GLN A 570 -27.92 -7.47 3.47
C GLN A 570 -27.16 -6.18 3.80
N LEU A 571 -25.93 -6.02 3.31
CA LEU A 571 -25.17 -4.77 3.50
C LEU A 571 -25.76 -3.60 2.71
N ALA A 572 -26.31 -3.85 1.51
CA ALA A 572 -27.04 -2.85 0.75
C ALA A 572 -28.26 -2.34 1.53
N ASP A 573 -29.00 -3.22 2.20
CA ASP A 573 -30.14 -2.82 3.03
C ASP A 573 -29.71 -1.99 4.24
N ILE A 574 -28.68 -2.42 4.98
CA ILE A 574 -28.14 -1.67 6.13
C ILE A 574 -27.68 -0.27 5.70
N THR A 575 -26.91 -0.19 4.62
CA THR A 575 -26.38 1.09 4.11
C THR A 575 -27.49 1.99 3.57
N GLN A 576 -28.49 1.44 2.88
CA GLN A 576 -29.67 2.18 2.41
C GLN A 576 -30.46 2.78 3.58
N GLN A 577 -30.75 1.99 4.63
CA GLN A 577 -31.45 2.46 5.82
C GLN A 577 -30.67 3.57 6.55
N ARG A 578 -29.34 3.53 6.47
CA ARG A 578 -28.43 4.53 7.07
C ARG A 578 -28.13 5.72 6.16
N GLY A 579 -28.66 5.74 4.94
CA GLY A 579 -28.47 6.81 3.96
C GLY A 579 -27.04 6.91 3.41
N LEU A 580 -26.37 5.76 3.27
CA LEU A 580 -24.99 5.59 2.79
C LEU A 580 -24.98 4.92 1.42
N ALA A 581 -24.01 5.25 0.58
CA ALA A 581 -23.64 4.39 -0.55
C ALA A 581 -22.87 3.17 -0.03
N LEU A 582 -23.05 2.03 -0.71
CA LEU A 582 -22.25 0.82 -0.49
C LEU A 582 -21.09 0.81 -1.49
N ALA A 583 -19.87 0.59 -1.03
CA ALA A 583 -18.72 0.36 -1.89
C ALA A 583 -18.07 -1.00 -1.60
N GLY A 584 -17.41 -1.59 -2.59
CA GLY A 584 -16.65 -2.83 -2.43
C GLY A 584 -15.70 -3.09 -3.59
N TRP A 585 -14.77 -4.02 -3.41
CA TRP A 585 -13.88 -4.49 -4.47
C TRP A 585 -14.67 -5.27 -5.53
N GLU A 586 -14.26 -5.14 -6.80
CA GLU A 586 -15.08 -5.58 -7.93
C GLU A 586 -15.47 -7.06 -7.90
N ASP A 587 -14.61 -7.96 -7.46
CA ASP A 587 -14.85 -9.40 -7.45
C ASP A 587 -15.90 -9.80 -6.40
N GLY A 588 -16.05 -8.99 -5.35
CA GLY A 588 -17.16 -9.08 -4.39
C GLY A 588 -18.52 -8.72 -4.98
N LEU A 589 -18.59 -8.21 -6.21
CA LEU A 589 -19.80 -7.80 -6.92
C LEU A 589 -20.07 -8.63 -8.19
N MET A 590 -19.40 -9.78 -8.32
CA MET A 590 -19.44 -10.65 -9.49
C MET A 590 -19.90 -12.06 -9.15
N TYR A 591 -20.77 -12.64 -9.98
CA TYR A 591 -21.10 -14.08 -9.93
C TYR A 591 -19.93 -14.92 -10.42
N ASP A 592 -19.23 -14.44 -11.46
CA ASP A 592 -18.12 -15.13 -12.10
C ASP A 592 -17.15 -14.14 -12.77
N ARG A 593 -16.34 -14.60 -13.73
CA ARG A 593 -15.38 -13.74 -14.44
C ARG A 593 -16.03 -12.61 -15.25
N GLN A 594 -17.27 -12.79 -15.71
CA GLN A 594 -17.92 -11.93 -16.72
C GLN A 594 -19.28 -11.38 -16.29
N ASN A 595 -19.95 -12.01 -15.32
CA ASN A 595 -21.31 -11.67 -14.92
C ASN A 595 -21.32 -10.94 -13.57
N THR A 596 -21.78 -9.69 -13.58
CA THR A 596 -21.98 -8.91 -12.35
C THR A 596 -23.19 -9.43 -11.60
N PHE A 597 -23.27 -9.17 -10.31
CA PHE A 597 -24.54 -9.24 -9.59
C PHE A 597 -25.60 -8.38 -10.30
N ASN A 598 -26.86 -8.81 -10.23
CA ASN A 598 -27.93 -8.01 -10.80
C ASN A 598 -28.02 -6.71 -10.00
N ARG A 599 -27.94 -5.56 -10.64
CA ARG A 599 -27.97 -4.30 -9.90
C ARG A 599 -29.31 -4.04 -9.22
N SER A 600 -30.40 -4.54 -9.80
CA SER A 600 -31.77 -4.30 -9.34
C SER A 600 -32.20 -5.08 -8.09
N GLN A 601 -31.43 -6.09 -7.64
CA GLN A 601 -31.71 -6.82 -6.39
C GLN A 601 -31.27 -6.05 -5.13
N PHE A 602 -30.47 -4.98 -5.27
CA PHE A 602 -29.99 -4.22 -4.13
C PHE A 602 -30.85 -2.99 -3.91
N ALA A 603 -31.41 -2.83 -2.71
CA ALA A 603 -32.21 -1.68 -2.34
C ALA A 603 -31.43 -0.35 -2.35
N ASN A 604 -30.11 -0.43 -2.10
CA ASN A 604 -29.23 0.73 -2.21
C ASN A 604 -29.08 1.13 -3.69
N GLU A 605 -29.41 2.37 -4.06
CA GLU A 605 -29.28 2.91 -5.42
C GLU A 605 -27.86 3.35 -5.78
N ARG A 606 -26.97 3.44 -4.79
CA ARG A 606 -25.56 3.82 -4.96
C ARG A 606 -24.63 2.69 -4.50
N VAL A 607 -24.36 1.76 -5.42
CA VAL A 607 -23.37 0.69 -5.24
C VAL A 607 -22.14 1.01 -6.10
N ILE A 608 -20.99 1.11 -5.46
CA ILE A 608 -19.71 1.53 -6.04
C ILE A 608 -18.75 0.34 -6.07
N ALA A 609 -18.08 0.12 -7.19
CA ALA A 609 -17.10 -0.93 -7.38
C ALA A 609 -15.69 -0.36 -7.57
N ASN A 610 -14.75 -0.80 -6.74
CA ASN A 610 -13.32 -0.59 -6.97
C ASN A 610 -12.80 -1.68 -7.93
N ALA A 611 -12.66 -1.31 -9.21
CA ALA A 611 -12.25 -2.23 -10.28
C ALA A 611 -10.73 -2.34 -10.38
N TRP A 612 -10.17 -3.43 -9.84
CA TRP A 612 -8.73 -3.58 -9.60
C TRP A 612 -8.03 -4.60 -10.50
N ASP A 613 -8.71 -5.67 -10.89
CA ASP A 613 -8.08 -6.76 -11.64
C ASP A 613 -8.00 -6.40 -13.13
N ASN A 614 -6.78 -6.15 -13.60
CA ASN A 614 -6.53 -5.84 -15.00
C ASN A 614 -5.29 -6.55 -15.56
N ILE A 615 -4.96 -7.72 -15.03
CA ILE A 615 -3.99 -8.59 -15.71
C ILE A 615 -4.64 -9.05 -17.01
N TRP A 616 -4.13 -8.53 -18.13
CA TRP A 616 -4.85 -8.56 -19.40
C TRP A 616 -5.14 -9.97 -19.89
N GLU A 617 -4.16 -10.86 -19.82
CA GLU A 617 -4.30 -12.28 -20.20
C GLU A 617 -5.20 -13.09 -19.26
N TRP A 618 -5.58 -12.54 -18.10
CA TRP A 618 -6.62 -13.13 -17.27
C TRP A 618 -8.03 -12.78 -17.77
N GLY A 619 -8.19 -11.89 -18.76
CA GLY A 619 -9.49 -11.68 -19.39
C GLY A 619 -10.60 -11.16 -18.47
N VAL A 620 -10.22 -10.47 -17.41
CA VAL A 620 -11.11 -9.85 -16.39
C VAL A 620 -10.99 -8.34 -16.33
N GLY A 621 -10.01 -7.74 -17.03
CA GLY A 621 -9.86 -6.28 -17.11
C GLY A 621 -11.04 -5.52 -17.72
N ASP A 622 -12.02 -6.22 -18.31
CA ASP A 622 -13.28 -5.62 -18.77
C ASP A 622 -14.39 -5.56 -17.72
N ARG A 623 -14.18 -6.10 -16.51
CA ARG A 623 -15.13 -6.01 -15.41
C ARG A 623 -15.50 -4.57 -15.07
N ALA A 624 -14.54 -3.65 -15.12
CA ALA A 624 -14.80 -2.22 -14.96
C ALA A 624 -15.92 -1.71 -15.90
N TYR A 625 -15.86 -2.06 -17.18
CA TYR A 625 -16.87 -1.63 -18.17
C TYR A 625 -18.17 -2.42 -18.03
N ARG A 626 -18.12 -3.69 -17.64
CA ARG A 626 -19.32 -4.50 -17.38
C ARG A 626 -20.12 -3.97 -16.19
N LEU A 627 -19.43 -3.67 -15.08
CA LEU A 627 -20.02 -3.07 -13.89
C LEU A 627 -20.65 -1.71 -14.23
N ALA A 628 -19.91 -0.84 -14.90
CA ALA A 628 -20.43 0.46 -15.34
C ALA A 628 -21.69 0.30 -16.24
N ASN A 629 -21.62 -0.59 -17.24
CA ASN A 629 -22.74 -0.86 -18.15
C ASN A 629 -23.96 -1.48 -17.45
N ASN A 630 -23.76 -2.14 -16.31
CA ASN A 630 -24.81 -2.77 -15.52
C ASN A 630 -25.31 -1.90 -14.36
N GLY A 631 -24.96 -0.61 -14.33
CA GLY A 631 -25.52 0.37 -13.38
C GLY A 631 -24.80 0.46 -12.03
N TYR A 632 -23.60 -0.10 -11.92
CA TYR A 632 -22.70 0.18 -10.80
C TYR A 632 -21.92 1.45 -11.09
N GLN A 633 -21.62 2.23 -10.05
CA GLN A 633 -20.59 3.25 -10.15
C GLN A 633 -19.22 2.57 -10.02
N VAL A 634 -18.20 3.05 -10.73
CA VAL A 634 -16.91 2.37 -10.83
C VAL A 634 -15.75 3.34 -10.58
N ILE A 635 -14.79 2.89 -9.78
CA ILE A 635 -13.51 3.54 -9.55
C ILE A 635 -12.42 2.66 -10.19
N LEU A 636 -11.69 3.21 -11.15
CA LEU A 636 -10.61 2.48 -11.80
C LEU A 636 -9.40 2.40 -10.84
N SER A 637 -9.04 1.17 -10.50
CA SER A 637 -8.01 0.81 -9.51
C SER A 637 -6.99 -0.21 -10.06
N PRO A 638 -6.57 -0.19 -11.34
CA PRO A 638 -5.87 -1.30 -11.98
C PRO A 638 -4.55 -1.68 -11.29
N GLY A 639 -4.44 -2.94 -10.85
CA GLY A 639 -3.25 -3.48 -10.16
C GLY A 639 -1.95 -3.35 -10.97
N THR A 640 -2.04 -3.38 -12.30
CA THR A 640 -0.85 -3.24 -13.16
C THR A 640 -0.29 -1.81 -13.25
N HIS A 641 -1.02 -0.80 -12.76
CA HIS A 641 -0.64 0.62 -12.87
C HIS A 641 -0.73 1.38 -11.54
N LEU A 642 -1.81 1.23 -10.78
CA LEU A 642 -2.12 2.13 -9.67
C LEU A 642 -1.85 1.53 -8.27
N TYR A 643 -1.35 0.29 -8.20
CA TYR A 643 -0.88 -0.33 -6.96
C TYR A 643 0.57 0.07 -6.69
N PHE A 644 0.76 0.90 -5.67
CA PHE A 644 2.03 1.47 -5.24
C PHE A 644 2.78 0.59 -4.26
N ASP A 645 2.19 -0.49 -3.77
CA ASP A 645 2.90 -1.57 -3.10
C ASP A 645 3.76 -2.41 -4.07
N HIS A 646 3.60 -2.22 -5.39
CA HIS A 646 4.52 -2.75 -6.39
C HIS A 646 5.83 -1.93 -6.48
N PRO A 647 6.98 -2.57 -6.80
CA PRO A 647 8.27 -1.91 -7.05
C PRO A 647 8.20 -0.73 -8.00
N HIS A 648 9.10 0.24 -7.81
CA HIS A 648 9.32 1.33 -8.76
C HIS A 648 10.00 0.84 -10.05
N GLU A 649 10.82 -0.21 -9.97
CA GLU A 649 11.47 -0.86 -11.12
C GLU A 649 11.66 -2.37 -10.86
N ALA A 650 11.88 -3.16 -11.92
CA ALA A 650 12.06 -4.60 -11.81
C ALA A 650 13.48 -4.98 -11.32
N ASN A 651 13.79 -4.71 -10.05
CA ASN A 651 15.06 -5.08 -9.42
C ASN A 651 14.81 -5.76 -8.06
N PRO A 652 15.55 -6.83 -7.69
CA PRO A 652 15.39 -7.49 -6.39
C PRO A 652 15.57 -6.57 -5.17
N ALA A 653 16.31 -5.46 -5.32
CA ALA A 653 16.53 -4.44 -4.29
C ALA A 653 15.37 -3.47 -4.12
N GLU A 654 14.39 -3.46 -5.02
CA GLU A 654 13.17 -2.69 -4.85
C GLU A 654 12.22 -3.37 -3.86
N ARG A 655 11.63 -2.56 -2.99
CA ARG A 655 10.60 -3.02 -2.05
C ARG A 655 9.28 -3.22 -2.80
N GLY A 656 8.53 -4.23 -2.38
CA GLY A 656 7.14 -4.38 -2.77
C GLY A 656 6.75 -5.80 -3.16
N TYR A 657 5.44 -6.02 -3.25
CA TYR A 657 4.88 -7.18 -3.93
C TYR A 657 4.95 -6.99 -5.44
N TYR A 658 4.60 -7.99 -6.23
CA TYR A 658 4.71 -7.89 -7.70
C TYR A 658 3.80 -8.93 -8.36
N TRP A 659 2.63 -9.14 -7.77
CA TRP A 659 1.69 -10.15 -8.22
C TRP A 659 1.08 -9.76 -9.57
N ALA A 660 0.70 -8.49 -9.75
CA ALA A 660 0.04 -7.99 -10.96
C ALA A 660 1.03 -7.62 -12.07
N THR A 661 2.09 -6.91 -11.69
CA THR A 661 3.13 -6.43 -12.59
C THR A 661 4.47 -6.44 -11.85
N ARG A 662 5.57 -6.51 -12.60
CA ARG A 662 6.90 -6.54 -11.99
C ARG A 662 7.31 -5.18 -11.40
N PHE A 663 6.71 -4.09 -11.88
CA PHE A 663 6.91 -2.74 -11.36
C PHE A 663 5.79 -1.81 -11.84
N SER A 664 5.51 -0.77 -11.06
CA SER A 664 4.74 0.40 -11.47
C SER A 664 5.51 1.67 -11.11
N GLY A 665 6.32 2.12 -12.06
CA GLY A 665 7.12 3.34 -11.94
C GLY A 665 6.30 4.61 -12.13
N ILE A 666 6.93 5.76 -11.85
CA ILE A 666 6.28 7.09 -11.91
C ILE A 666 5.78 7.40 -13.33
N ASP A 667 6.57 7.05 -14.35
CA ASP A 667 6.26 7.22 -15.77
C ASP A 667 5.09 6.34 -16.22
N LYS A 668 5.02 5.10 -15.70
CA LYS A 668 3.89 4.19 -15.94
C LYS A 668 2.58 4.73 -15.37
N VAL A 669 2.60 5.24 -14.13
CA VAL A 669 1.44 5.90 -13.51
C VAL A 669 1.04 7.15 -14.31
N PHE A 670 2.01 7.99 -14.68
CA PHE A 670 1.77 9.20 -15.47
C PHE A 670 1.17 8.90 -16.86
N GLY A 671 1.58 7.77 -17.45
CA GLY A 671 1.14 7.36 -18.78
C GLY A 671 -0.22 6.68 -18.84
N PHE A 672 -0.85 6.40 -17.69
CA PHE A 672 -2.15 5.75 -17.62
C PHE A 672 -3.26 6.61 -18.26
N MET A 673 -4.08 5.98 -19.10
CA MET A 673 -5.18 6.60 -19.86
C MET A 673 -6.53 6.13 -19.32
N PRO A 674 -7.15 6.83 -18.35
CA PRO A 674 -8.36 6.34 -17.68
C PRO A 674 -9.61 6.35 -18.58
N ASP A 675 -9.71 7.27 -19.55
CA ASP A 675 -10.85 7.35 -20.46
C ASP A 675 -10.82 6.27 -21.56
N ASN A 676 -9.72 5.51 -21.65
CA ASN A 676 -9.57 4.40 -22.58
C ASN A 676 -8.80 3.26 -21.92
N LEU A 677 -9.49 2.54 -21.03
CA LEU A 677 -8.90 1.49 -20.19
C LEU A 677 -8.08 0.48 -21.01
N TYR A 678 -8.63 -0.01 -22.14
CA TYR A 678 -7.97 -1.03 -22.97
C TYR A 678 -6.74 -0.53 -23.73
N ALA A 679 -6.58 0.78 -23.94
CA ALA A 679 -5.36 1.32 -24.55
C ALA A 679 -4.13 1.20 -23.64
N ASN A 680 -4.32 0.81 -22.38
CA ASN A 680 -3.26 0.51 -21.42
C ASN A 680 -2.85 -0.98 -21.44
N ALA A 681 -3.42 -1.80 -22.34
CA ALA A 681 -2.99 -3.17 -22.57
C ALA A 681 -1.69 -3.20 -23.38
N ASP A 682 -0.58 -2.90 -22.71
CA ASP A 682 0.74 -2.81 -23.32
C ASP A 682 1.48 -4.15 -23.36
N THR A 683 1.53 -4.85 -22.23
CA THR A 683 2.29 -6.09 -22.05
C THR A 683 1.54 -7.08 -21.17
N THR A 684 1.75 -8.37 -21.40
CA THR A 684 1.32 -9.43 -20.48
C THR A 684 2.08 -9.32 -19.17
N ARG A 685 1.64 -10.06 -18.14
CA ARG A 685 2.36 -10.14 -16.85
C ARG A 685 3.79 -10.64 -17.00
N SER A 686 4.09 -11.47 -18.01
CA SER A 686 5.42 -11.96 -18.36
C SER A 686 6.23 -10.97 -19.22
N GLY A 687 5.65 -9.86 -19.66
CA GLY A 687 6.32 -8.80 -20.42
C GLY A 687 6.21 -8.94 -21.94
N ALA A 688 5.44 -9.89 -22.47
CA ALA A 688 5.21 -10.01 -23.90
C ALA A 688 4.31 -8.87 -24.39
N LEU A 689 4.62 -8.26 -25.54
CA LEU A 689 3.83 -7.17 -26.11
C LEU A 689 2.41 -7.63 -26.45
N ILE A 690 1.40 -6.87 -26.04
CA ILE A 690 0.00 -7.11 -26.44
C ILE A 690 -0.28 -6.26 -27.69
N THR A 691 -0.42 -6.92 -28.84
CA THR A 691 -0.79 -6.24 -30.10
C THR A 691 -2.27 -6.38 -30.44
N ASP A 692 -2.93 -7.40 -29.87
CA ASP A 692 -4.34 -7.70 -30.05
C ASP A 692 -4.90 -8.28 -28.74
N LEU A 693 -5.61 -7.43 -27.99
CA LEU A 693 -6.17 -7.79 -26.69
C LEU A 693 -7.31 -8.81 -26.82
N GLU A 694 -8.13 -8.71 -27.86
CA GLU A 694 -9.28 -9.61 -28.04
C GLU A 694 -8.81 -11.01 -28.42
N ALA A 695 -7.77 -11.12 -29.25
CA ALA A 695 -7.12 -12.38 -29.55
C ALA A 695 -6.44 -13.00 -28.31
N LEU A 696 -5.78 -12.18 -27.48
CA LEU A 696 -5.16 -12.63 -26.23
C LEU A 696 -6.20 -13.21 -25.25
N VAL A 697 -7.32 -12.52 -25.10
CA VAL A 697 -8.40 -12.91 -24.18
C VAL A 697 -9.30 -14.01 -24.78
N GLY A 698 -9.34 -14.12 -26.11
CA GLY A 698 -10.15 -15.09 -26.85
C GLY A 698 -11.62 -14.66 -27.04
N ARG A 699 -11.93 -13.36 -26.93
CA ARG A 699 -13.28 -12.80 -27.11
C ARG A 699 -13.23 -11.28 -27.32
N GLU A 700 -14.32 -10.76 -27.88
CA GLU A 700 -14.55 -9.32 -27.98
C GLU A 700 -14.58 -8.66 -26.60
N MET A 701 -13.98 -7.49 -26.49
CA MET A 701 -13.98 -6.68 -25.27
C MET A 701 -15.17 -5.71 -25.30
N PRO A 702 -16.03 -5.70 -24.26
CA PRO A 702 -17.24 -4.89 -24.30
C PRO A 702 -16.91 -3.40 -24.33
N ALA A 703 -17.53 -2.66 -25.24
CA ALA A 703 -17.44 -1.20 -25.22
C ALA A 703 -18.09 -0.60 -23.96
N LEU A 704 -17.55 0.52 -23.47
CA LEU A 704 -18.17 1.32 -22.41
C LEU A 704 -19.39 2.07 -22.99
N LYS A 705 -20.58 1.78 -22.46
CA LYS A 705 -21.86 2.36 -22.86
C LYS A 705 -22.38 3.39 -21.86
N GLN A 706 -22.02 3.24 -20.59
CA GLN A 706 -22.44 4.08 -19.47
C GLN A 706 -21.21 4.77 -18.86
N ALA A 707 -20.64 5.75 -19.58
CA ALA A 707 -19.39 6.38 -19.18
C ALA A 707 -19.53 7.26 -17.91
N GLU A 708 -20.72 7.80 -17.67
CA GLU A 708 -21.10 8.53 -16.47
C GLU A 708 -20.96 7.72 -15.17
N ASN A 709 -20.95 6.40 -15.28
CA ASN A 709 -20.76 5.51 -14.14
C ASN A 709 -19.28 5.34 -13.75
N ILE A 710 -18.33 5.78 -14.59
CA ILE A 710 -16.91 5.83 -14.21
C ILE A 710 -16.68 7.13 -13.40
N LEU A 711 -16.50 6.99 -12.08
CA LEU A 711 -16.36 8.15 -11.18
C LEU A 711 -14.96 8.80 -11.28
N GLY A 712 -13.94 8.01 -11.61
CA GLY A 712 -12.55 8.43 -11.71
C GLY A 712 -11.56 7.32 -11.40
N ILE A 713 -10.39 7.70 -10.85
CA ILE A 713 -9.27 6.79 -10.59
C ILE A 713 -8.83 6.84 -9.13
N GLN A 714 -8.19 5.77 -8.67
CA GLN A 714 -7.60 5.69 -7.35
C GLN A 714 -6.25 4.96 -7.40
N GLY A 715 -5.26 5.49 -6.67
CA GLY A 715 -4.03 4.76 -6.34
C GLY A 715 -4.19 3.96 -5.05
N GLN A 716 -3.49 2.84 -4.93
CA GLN A 716 -3.58 1.92 -3.80
C GLN A 716 -2.19 1.75 -3.20
N VAL A 717 -2.07 1.80 -1.88
CA VAL A 717 -0.88 1.28 -1.21
C VAL A 717 -1.30 0.25 -0.18
N TRP A 718 -0.97 -1.01 -0.45
CA TRP A 718 -1.04 -2.13 0.48
C TRP A 718 0.25 -2.21 1.30
N SER A 719 0.18 -2.70 2.54
CA SER A 719 1.27 -2.51 3.50
C SER A 719 1.96 -3.77 4.01
N GLU A 720 1.84 -4.93 3.34
CA GLU A 720 2.45 -6.20 3.77
C GLU A 720 3.97 -6.08 3.99
N THR A 721 4.65 -5.40 3.05
CA THR A 721 6.12 -5.19 3.11
C THR A 721 6.50 -3.76 3.48
N ILE A 722 5.53 -2.92 3.83
CA ILE A 722 5.73 -1.51 4.19
C ILE A 722 5.50 -1.39 5.69
N ARG A 723 6.57 -1.44 6.47
CA ARG A 723 6.53 -1.56 7.94
C ARG A 723 6.77 -0.25 8.67
N THR A 724 7.25 0.79 7.98
CA THR A 724 7.59 2.09 8.60
C THR A 724 6.99 3.25 7.80
N ALA A 725 6.73 4.38 8.48
CA ALA A 725 6.12 5.55 7.85
C ALA A 725 6.98 6.08 6.69
N GLU A 726 8.31 6.01 6.82
CA GLU A 726 9.23 6.36 5.74
C GLU A 726 9.06 5.44 4.52
N GLN A 727 8.94 4.13 4.73
CA GLN A 727 8.70 3.18 3.63
C GLN A 727 7.38 3.48 2.93
N LEU A 728 6.32 3.80 3.69
CA LEU A 728 5.01 4.17 3.14
C LEU A 728 5.13 5.38 2.23
N GLU A 729 5.74 6.45 2.72
CA GLU A 729 5.92 7.68 1.96
C GLU A 729 6.83 7.47 0.73
N GLN A 730 7.88 6.64 0.82
CA GLN A 730 8.72 6.29 -0.33
C GLN A 730 7.97 5.46 -1.40
N MET A 731 7.02 4.62 -0.99
CA MET A 731 6.19 3.89 -1.95
C MET A 731 5.17 4.83 -2.61
N ILE A 732 4.59 5.77 -1.87
CA ILE A 732 3.58 6.70 -2.41
C ILE A 732 4.21 7.82 -3.25
N TYR A 733 5.31 8.41 -2.79
CA TYR A 733 5.90 9.59 -3.42
C TYR A 733 7.13 9.25 -4.27
N PRO A 734 7.20 9.76 -5.52
CA PRO A 734 6.33 10.78 -6.13
C PRO A 734 5.18 10.23 -7.00
N ARG A 735 4.85 8.94 -6.95
CA ARG A 735 3.76 8.34 -7.76
C ARG A 735 2.39 8.97 -7.51
N LEU A 736 2.11 9.44 -6.29
CA LEU A 736 0.91 10.20 -5.96
C LEU A 736 0.76 11.47 -6.80
N LEU A 737 1.85 12.14 -7.18
CA LEU A 737 1.79 13.34 -8.01
C LEU A 737 1.42 12.98 -9.45
N ALA A 738 1.89 11.83 -9.96
CA ALA A 738 1.53 11.32 -11.27
C ALA A 738 0.06 10.87 -11.31
N LEU A 739 -0.40 10.23 -10.23
CA LEU A 739 -1.82 9.90 -10.02
C LEU A 739 -2.68 11.16 -10.00
N ALA A 740 -2.33 12.15 -9.20
CA ALA A 740 -3.05 13.42 -9.11
C ALA A 740 -3.14 14.14 -10.46
N GLU A 741 -2.02 14.16 -11.19
CA GLU A 741 -1.94 14.69 -12.54
C GLU A 741 -2.92 14.00 -13.49
N ARG A 742 -3.00 12.65 -13.50
CA ARG A 742 -3.96 11.92 -14.34
C ARG A 742 -5.39 11.95 -13.84
N ALA A 743 -5.61 12.07 -12.54
CA ALA A 743 -6.94 12.15 -11.93
C ALA A 743 -7.60 13.53 -12.15
N TRP A 744 -6.81 14.58 -12.36
CA TRP A 744 -7.29 15.94 -12.61
C TRP A 744 -7.26 16.31 -14.09
N HIS A 745 -6.13 16.08 -14.78
CA HIS A 745 -5.89 16.56 -16.14
C HIS A 745 -6.05 15.45 -17.19
N LYS A 746 -6.77 15.77 -18.27
CA LYS A 746 -6.85 14.95 -19.49
C LYS A 746 -5.86 15.49 -20.52
N ALA A 747 -4.75 14.80 -20.70
CA ALA A 747 -3.72 15.23 -21.62
C ALA A 747 -4.12 14.99 -23.08
N GLY A 748 -3.65 15.84 -24.00
CA GLY A 748 -3.99 15.74 -25.42
C GLY A 748 -3.54 14.43 -26.08
N TRP A 749 -2.46 13.82 -25.58
CA TRP A 749 -1.92 12.55 -26.09
C TRP A 749 -2.79 11.33 -25.73
N GLU A 750 -3.71 11.43 -24.77
CA GLU A 750 -4.61 10.33 -24.39
C GLU A 750 -5.62 9.99 -25.51
N ALA A 751 -6.00 10.98 -26.33
CA ALA A 751 -7.03 10.81 -27.35
C ALA A 751 -6.63 9.88 -28.50
N ASN A 752 -5.33 9.78 -28.78
CA ASN A 752 -4.78 9.02 -29.90
C ASN A 752 -3.56 8.17 -29.49
N ASN A 753 -3.33 7.98 -28.19
CA ASN A 753 -2.19 7.25 -27.63
C ASN A 753 -0.84 7.70 -28.23
N ASN A 754 -0.62 9.01 -28.34
CA ASN A 754 0.59 9.56 -28.97
C ASN A 754 1.80 9.47 -28.04
N SER A 755 2.64 8.46 -28.25
CA SER A 755 3.82 8.18 -27.42
C SER A 755 4.84 9.32 -27.40
N ILE A 756 5.05 10.02 -28.52
CA ILE A 756 6.02 11.13 -28.60
C ILE A 756 5.56 12.31 -27.74
N GLN A 757 4.30 12.71 -27.85
CA GLN A 757 3.72 13.78 -27.04
C GLN A 757 3.70 13.40 -25.55
N ARG A 758 3.37 12.14 -25.24
CA ARG A 758 3.42 11.61 -23.87
C ARG A 758 4.83 11.70 -23.29
N SER A 759 5.86 11.28 -24.03
CA SER A 759 7.26 11.37 -23.60
C SER A 759 7.69 12.82 -23.35
N GLN A 760 7.30 13.76 -24.21
CA GLN A 760 7.62 15.18 -24.02
C GLN A 760 6.93 15.78 -22.79
N ASP A 761 5.69 15.37 -22.53
CA ASP A 761 4.97 15.84 -21.35
C ASP A 761 5.50 15.22 -20.06
N TRP A 762 5.85 13.92 -20.10
CA TRP A 762 6.56 13.24 -19.03
C TRP A 762 7.89 13.95 -18.69
N GLN A 763 8.67 14.36 -19.71
CA GLN A 763 9.92 15.09 -19.48
C GLN A 763 9.69 16.40 -18.71
N ARG A 764 8.68 17.19 -19.09
CA ARG A 764 8.32 18.43 -18.37
C ARG A 764 7.82 18.15 -16.95
N PHE A 765 7.04 17.08 -16.77
CA PHE A 765 6.57 16.64 -15.46
C PHE A 765 7.74 16.22 -14.56
N ALA A 766 8.66 15.38 -15.05
CA ALA A 766 9.83 14.92 -14.33
C ALA A 766 10.78 16.07 -13.93
N LEU A 767 10.98 17.05 -14.82
CA LEU A 767 11.74 18.28 -14.50
C LEU A 767 11.08 19.05 -13.36
N ARG A 768 9.76 19.21 -13.38
CA ARG A 768 9.02 19.90 -12.31
C ARG A 768 9.08 19.13 -10.98
N LEU A 769 9.04 17.80 -11.03
CA LEU A 769 9.20 16.96 -9.85
C LEU A 769 10.55 17.23 -9.17
N SER A 770 11.66 17.11 -9.90
CA SER A 770 13.00 17.20 -9.32
C SER A 770 13.40 18.61 -8.92
N GLN A 771 13.02 19.63 -9.71
CA GLN A 771 13.38 21.01 -9.41
C GLN A 771 12.54 21.63 -8.28
N VAL A 772 11.29 21.19 -8.10
CA VAL A 772 10.34 21.88 -7.23
C VAL A 772 9.62 20.94 -6.27
N GLU A 773 8.86 19.97 -6.78
CA GLU A 773 7.89 19.28 -5.93
C GLU A 773 8.54 18.34 -4.90
N LEU A 774 9.65 17.68 -5.24
CA LEU A 774 10.39 16.88 -4.26
C LEU A 774 11.00 17.75 -3.14
N GLY A 775 11.44 18.98 -3.46
CA GLY A 775 11.88 19.93 -2.45
C GLY A 775 10.75 20.37 -1.52
N ARG A 776 9.53 20.51 -2.04
CA ARG A 776 8.32 20.79 -1.23
C ARG A 776 7.92 19.63 -0.34
N LEU A 777 8.02 18.39 -0.83
CA LEU A 777 7.81 17.20 0.00
C LEU A 777 8.83 17.16 1.16
N ALA A 778 10.11 17.41 0.86
CA ALA A 778 11.15 17.49 1.88
C ALA A 778 10.86 18.59 2.92
N ALA A 779 10.42 19.78 2.47
CA ALA A 779 10.10 20.90 3.35
C ALA A 779 8.90 20.62 4.28
N ASN A 780 8.01 19.70 3.90
CA ASN A 780 6.89 19.23 4.74
C ASN A 780 7.21 17.92 5.49
N ASN A 781 8.51 17.58 5.64
CA ASN A 781 8.99 16.37 6.30
C ASN A 781 8.40 15.05 5.75
N SER A 782 8.02 15.03 4.46
CA SER A 782 7.63 13.80 3.78
C SER A 782 8.87 13.12 3.21
N SER A 783 9.03 11.83 3.48
CA SER A 783 9.99 10.98 2.77
C SER A 783 9.51 10.71 1.35
N PHE A 784 10.43 10.37 0.44
CA PHE A 784 10.09 10.07 -0.95
C PHE A 784 11.16 9.20 -1.60
N TYR A 785 10.75 8.43 -2.60
CA TYR A 785 11.67 7.61 -3.39
C TYR A 785 12.52 8.49 -4.30
N LEU A 786 13.83 8.21 -4.33
CA LEU A 786 14.75 8.72 -5.33
C LEU A 786 15.22 7.56 -6.23
N PRO A 787 15.11 7.69 -7.56
CA PRO A 787 15.61 6.67 -8.46
C PRO A 787 17.14 6.61 -8.39
N PRO A 788 17.73 5.42 -8.26
CA PRO A 788 19.17 5.26 -8.29
C PRO A 788 19.75 5.62 -9.68
N PRO A 789 21.05 5.91 -9.75
CA PRO A 789 21.68 6.26 -11.03
C PRO A 789 21.71 5.09 -12.02
N GLY A 790 21.62 5.43 -13.31
CA GLY A 790 22.02 4.58 -14.42
C GLY A 790 23.48 4.81 -14.77
N VAL A 791 24.20 3.76 -15.15
CA VAL A 791 25.61 3.83 -15.52
C VAL A 791 25.84 3.16 -16.87
N LYS A 792 26.54 3.85 -17.77
CA LYS A 792 27.05 3.27 -19.02
C LYS A 792 28.57 3.32 -19.04
N LEU A 793 29.18 2.15 -19.17
CA LEU A 793 30.63 2.01 -19.30
C LEU A 793 31.06 2.08 -20.77
N SER A 794 32.17 2.76 -21.02
CA SER A 794 32.93 2.72 -22.27
C SER A 794 34.40 2.47 -21.96
N ALA A 795 35.21 2.18 -22.97
CA ALA A 795 36.64 1.84 -22.80
C ALA A 795 37.47 2.92 -22.06
N GLU A 796 37.02 4.18 -22.07
CA GLU A 796 37.76 5.31 -21.50
C GLU A 796 36.97 6.07 -20.43
N GLN A 797 35.65 5.93 -20.39
CA GLN A 797 34.76 6.78 -19.60
C GLN A 797 33.56 6.03 -19.03
N LEU A 798 33.17 6.43 -17.82
CA LEU A 798 31.92 6.06 -17.16
C LEU A 798 30.94 7.23 -17.29
N GLN A 799 29.75 6.97 -17.82
CA GLN A 799 28.66 7.93 -17.96
C GLN A 799 27.56 7.64 -16.94
N VAL A 800 27.03 8.68 -16.30
CA VAL A 800 25.98 8.56 -15.28
C VAL A 800 24.79 9.43 -15.64
N ASN A 801 23.58 8.92 -15.44
CA ASN A 801 22.34 9.68 -15.55
C ASN A 801 21.30 9.23 -14.51
N THR A 802 20.18 9.95 -14.42
CA THR A 802 19.09 9.68 -13.47
C THR A 802 17.72 9.69 -14.17
N ALA A 803 16.75 8.99 -13.58
CA ALA A 803 15.36 8.92 -14.07
C ALA A 803 14.53 10.15 -13.69
N LEU A 804 15.09 11.05 -12.88
CA LEU A 804 14.56 12.38 -12.64
C LEU A 804 15.70 13.36 -12.96
N PRO A 805 15.52 14.27 -13.94
CA PRO A 805 16.59 15.17 -14.38
C PRO A 805 17.09 16.06 -13.24
N LEU A 806 18.34 16.50 -13.28
CA LEU A 806 18.94 17.46 -12.33
C LEU A 806 19.13 16.97 -10.89
N LEU A 807 18.84 15.69 -10.60
CA LEU A 807 19.30 15.09 -9.35
C LEU A 807 20.83 15.08 -9.28
N THR A 808 21.37 15.39 -8.11
CA THR A 808 22.80 15.22 -7.86
C THR A 808 23.10 13.73 -7.83
N THR A 809 24.16 13.30 -8.51
CA THR A 809 24.70 11.95 -8.35
C THR A 809 25.90 12.03 -7.43
N GLU A 810 26.01 11.12 -6.48
CA GLU A 810 27.20 10.94 -5.63
C GLU A 810 27.88 9.61 -5.94
N CYS A 811 29.19 9.59 -5.76
CA CYS A 811 29.97 8.36 -5.81
C CYS A 811 30.88 8.20 -4.58
N SER A 812 31.25 6.95 -4.31
CA SER A 812 32.17 6.53 -3.26
C SER A 812 33.08 5.42 -3.81
N THR A 813 34.36 5.49 -3.44
CA THR A 813 35.39 4.49 -3.78
C THR A 813 35.87 3.71 -2.55
N ASP A 814 35.26 3.97 -1.39
CA ASP A 814 35.62 3.42 -0.08
C ASP A 814 34.43 2.71 0.59
N GLN A 815 33.61 2.03 -0.23
CA GLN A 815 32.46 1.23 0.23
C GLN A 815 31.39 2.04 0.97
N GLY A 816 31.16 3.26 0.50
CA GLY A 816 30.11 4.15 1.02
C GLY A 816 30.49 4.89 2.30
N GLN A 817 31.75 4.86 2.74
CA GLN A 817 32.21 5.60 3.93
C GLN A 817 32.26 7.11 3.65
N ASN A 818 32.74 7.52 2.48
CA ASN A 818 32.75 8.93 2.05
C ASN A 818 32.09 9.09 0.69
N TRP A 819 31.22 10.09 0.58
CA TRP A 819 30.47 10.40 -0.64
C TRP A 819 30.84 11.77 -1.19
N HIS A 820 31.03 11.85 -2.49
CA HIS A 820 31.32 13.11 -3.20
C HIS A 820 30.48 13.21 -4.47
N PRO A 821 30.18 14.42 -4.97
CA PRO A 821 29.48 14.58 -6.25
C PRO A 821 30.21 13.86 -7.38
N CYS A 822 29.46 13.05 -8.14
CA CYS A 822 29.95 12.30 -9.28
C CYS A 822 29.64 13.08 -10.57
N PRO A 823 30.66 13.49 -11.35
CA PRO A 823 30.43 14.07 -12.66
C PRO A 823 29.67 13.11 -13.59
N ALA A 824 28.83 13.67 -14.47
CA ALA A 824 28.07 12.90 -15.46
C ALA A 824 28.97 12.08 -16.41
N THR A 825 30.24 12.46 -16.54
CA THR A 825 31.27 11.70 -17.25
C THR A 825 32.53 11.70 -16.40
N THR A 826 32.99 10.51 -16.02
CA THR A 826 34.18 10.30 -15.19
C THR A 826 35.13 9.34 -15.91
N PRO A 827 36.47 9.49 -15.83
CA PRO A 827 37.40 8.50 -16.37
C PRO A 827 37.11 7.11 -15.81
N ALA A 828 37.22 6.06 -16.63
CA ALA A 828 37.10 4.70 -16.15
C ALA A 828 38.21 4.41 -15.11
N GLN A 829 37.83 4.11 -13.87
CA GLN A 829 38.77 3.78 -12.79
C GLN A 829 38.72 2.27 -12.48
N PRO A 830 39.86 1.66 -12.09
CA PRO A 830 39.92 0.24 -11.74
C PRO A 830 39.30 -0.11 -10.37
N ALA A 831 38.74 0.85 -9.64
CA ALA A 831 38.15 0.65 -8.32
C ALA A 831 36.62 0.49 -8.40
N THR A 832 36.07 -0.38 -7.56
CA THR A 832 34.61 -0.54 -7.39
C THR A 832 33.97 0.79 -6.99
N LEU A 833 33.06 1.29 -7.84
CA LEU A 833 32.37 2.55 -7.63
C LEU A 833 30.99 2.31 -7.02
N TRP A 834 30.69 2.96 -5.91
CA TRP A 834 29.37 2.96 -5.29
C TRP A 834 28.66 4.24 -5.70
N LEU A 835 27.43 4.17 -6.23
CA LEU A 835 26.70 5.34 -6.70
C LEU A 835 25.32 5.45 -6.05
N ARG A 836 24.87 6.68 -5.84
CA ARG A 836 23.49 7.01 -5.43
C ARG A 836 23.07 8.37 -5.98
N SER A 837 21.77 8.61 -6.09
CA SER A 837 21.24 9.96 -6.35
C SER A 837 20.93 10.66 -5.02
N ARG A 838 20.94 12.00 -5.03
CA ARG A 838 20.69 12.86 -3.88
C ARG A 838 19.79 14.03 -4.27
N LEU A 839 18.89 14.37 -3.35
CA LEU A 839 18.22 15.67 -3.28
C LEU A 839 18.15 16.13 -1.82
N GLY A 840 18.88 17.20 -1.49
CA GLY A 840 19.01 17.64 -0.09
C GLY A 840 19.57 16.53 0.80
N ASN A 841 18.84 16.17 1.85
CA ASN A 841 19.22 15.10 2.79
C ASN A 841 18.77 13.71 2.33
N THR A 842 17.86 13.61 1.36
CA THR A 842 17.35 12.34 0.84
C THR A 842 18.31 11.75 -0.18
N VAL A 843 18.52 10.43 -0.12
CA VAL A 843 19.37 9.69 -1.06
C VAL A 843 18.64 8.45 -1.57
N SER A 844 18.94 8.02 -2.80
CA SER A 844 18.52 6.71 -3.27
C SER A 844 19.27 5.59 -2.56
N ARG A 845 18.78 4.35 -2.71
CA ARG A 845 19.63 3.18 -2.45
C ARG A 845 20.90 3.23 -3.29
N THR A 846 21.94 2.60 -2.78
CA THR A 846 23.23 2.49 -3.46
C THR A 846 23.19 1.44 -4.55
N VAL A 847 23.88 1.70 -5.66
CA VAL A 847 24.14 0.73 -6.72
C VAL A 847 25.64 0.59 -6.95
N ILE A 848 26.05 -0.60 -7.35
CA ILE A 848 27.42 -0.93 -7.73
C ILE A 848 27.34 -1.42 -9.17
N PRO A 849 27.90 -0.69 -10.16
CA PRO A 849 27.94 -1.16 -11.53
C PRO A 849 28.90 -2.35 -11.63
N GLU A 850 28.55 -3.32 -12.47
CA GLU A 850 29.50 -4.34 -12.90
C GLU A 850 30.51 -3.65 -13.82
N LEU A 851 31.73 -3.43 -13.31
CA LEU A 851 32.83 -2.76 -14.01
C LEU A 851 33.63 -3.73 -14.88
#